data_AF-A0A5C5YL69-F1
#
_entry.id   AF-A0A5C5YL69-F1
#
_cell.length_a   1.000
_cell.length_b   1.000
_cell.length_c   1.000
_cell.angle_alpha   90.00
_cell.angle_beta   90.00
_cell.angle_gamma   90.00
#
_symmetry.space_group_name_H-M   'P 1'
#
loop_
_entity.id
_entity.type
_entity.pdbx_description
1 polymer ?
#
loop_
_entity_poly.entity_id
_entity_poly.type
_entity_poly.pdbx_seq_one_letter_code
_entity_poly.pdbx_strand_id
1 'polypeptide(L)'
;MDQTRRVGWGVLCCCALLVGRADAQLTYSLSWGWSGDARQNAANAALSGALARYNAYGDFTGGNGSHVQAAYNAGVPTAQAGYGGWGGIIEYGGTWPNERVTMHELDHWLGTGTFSASNGRSWDGPRAVRILEQFEGVGARVGTDGTHFWPYGLNYDTEWSELNAQRNVALVYALRADWGIGSAANPTAWNATNVTLTGSDAPGTSGFHHADKWSDNTFAHPNADYATGGFDLRTPNGTPSWTFAGKSLTINRGGRLLYNGWGATGRVTINDLTVANATVRHDQFSQDIFRLAGNTTLVGAATFEAARGPMVIEASLRGDGSLTKTGANDLTLAAANEYAGATNIQSGTLRLSRGSLLAEYTFDNVRGVGVPNSGSAGNPLNGLLAGGATIVDAGGGREGRAVSLSGGASVDVQSAITDLAPDGNWAVSAWVNTTTAGGAILSKTDGGWDRGNTAFYLGDGAGAGSGGQPAGVRWAGGFLQTAPGSTTVTDGQWHQVTYVNSGGEYTIYVDGQAQTTSTADSAFGNADVGSLVQLGRANNPGDGALNFNGLMDSVQIFSQSLSAQQVAALHGGEQLGSLPSTTVVNISAAATLDLNGTTQEIAGLNGVGTSAITLGSRGRLIINNAETSEHWGTISGNGGLAKSGAGDLLLAGVGTHTGGITVAEGRLIVEGDTGFGTTAIEAGASLAGSGNVRGTLDLQSGAELEVALAGPSHDPLNVDGAAALDGLLSVSLDAGYLPALGESITVLTAVGLTNNLTLGGPDGALFSLAESTPNALVLTAVSNLAGDYNNDGAVDAADYVVWRDNVGQPAGTLFNDPSAAAVGSAQYAAWQGNYGATMTVVGAAAVPEPAAFALLASVLATLGRVRPISRRNLGG
;
A
#
# COMPACT_ATOMS: atom_id res chain seq x y z
N MET A 1 -69.22 33.54 20.61
CA MET A 1 -70.17 32.80 19.75
C MET A 1 -69.35 32.25 18.62
N ASP A 2 -69.20 30.96 18.37
CA ASP A 2 -69.52 29.75 19.11
C ASP A 2 -68.54 28.68 18.59
N GLN A 3 -68.27 27.68 19.42
CA GLN A 3 -67.39 26.54 19.17
C GLN A 3 -67.91 25.65 18.02
N THR A 4 -67.02 24.98 17.29
CA THR A 4 -67.00 23.50 17.20
C THR A 4 -65.82 22.92 16.38
N ARG A 5 -65.36 21.76 16.87
CA ARG A 5 -64.21 20.93 16.46
C ARG A 5 -64.43 20.18 15.14
N ARG A 6 -63.34 19.81 14.43
CA ARG A 6 -62.97 18.40 14.15
C ARG A 6 -61.59 18.24 13.52
N VAL A 7 -60.99 17.09 13.83
CA VAL A 7 -59.61 16.63 13.68
C VAL A 7 -59.35 16.00 12.31
N GLY A 8 -58.19 16.34 11.72
CA GLY A 8 -57.13 15.45 11.20
C GLY A 8 -57.38 14.29 10.23
N TRP A 9 -56.40 14.14 9.33
CA TRP A 9 -56.02 13.00 8.47
C TRP A 9 -56.45 13.05 6.99
N GLY A 10 -55.46 13.13 6.10
CA GLY A 10 -55.62 12.89 4.67
C GLY A 10 -54.40 13.25 3.83
N VAL A 11 -53.43 12.34 3.73
CA VAL A 11 -52.51 12.26 2.58
C VAL A 11 -52.10 10.80 2.39
N LEU A 12 -52.57 10.15 1.32
CA LEU A 12 -51.77 9.31 0.40
C LEU A 12 -52.70 8.59 -0.59
N CYS A 13 -52.71 9.07 -1.84
CA CYS A 13 -52.98 8.21 -2.98
C CYS A 13 -52.35 8.86 -4.23
N CYS A 14 -51.25 8.29 -4.70
CA CYS A 14 -50.78 8.48 -6.07
C CYS A 14 -50.48 7.08 -6.61
N CYS A 15 -51.40 6.56 -7.43
CA CYS A 15 -51.22 5.34 -8.20
C CYS A 15 -50.28 5.61 -9.38
N ALA A 16 -49.17 4.87 -9.45
CA ALA A 16 -48.44 4.67 -10.70
C ALA A 16 -48.93 3.36 -11.34
N LEU A 17 -49.47 3.46 -12.55
CA LEU A 17 -49.82 2.32 -13.41
C LEU A 17 -48.54 1.78 -14.05
N LEU A 18 -48.14 0.56 -13.66
CA LEU A 18 -47.19 -0.28 -14.38
C LEU A 18 -47.89 -1.60 -14.73
N VAL A 19 -47.98 -1.90 -16.03
CA VAL A 19 -48.43 -3.20 -16.51
C VAL A 19 -47.24 -4.16 -16.42
N GLY A 20 -47.25 -5.06 -15.45
CA GLY A 20 -46.26 -6.12 -15.28
C GLY A 20 -46.72 -7.11 -14.22
N ARG A 21 -46.85 -8.39 -14.62
CA ARG A 21 -47.05 -9.65 -13.86
C ARG A 21 -47.92 -9.57 -12.59
N ALA A 22 -48.98 -10.38 -12.54
CA ALA A 22 -49.65 -10.70 -11.27
C ALA A 22 -48.60 -11.28 -10.31
N ASP A 23 -48.11 -10.48 -9.37
CA ASP A 23 -47.16 -10.93 -8.37
C ASP A 23 -47.77 -12.09 -7.58
N ALA A 24 -46.97 -13.13 -7.35
CA ALA A 24 -47.34 -14.33 -6.64
C ALA A 24 -47.56 -14.02 -5.14
N GLN A 25 -48.70 -13.41 -4.82
CA GLN A 25 -49.05 -12.97 -3.48
C GLN A 25 -49.66 -14.10 -2.65
N LEU A 26 -49.20 -14.23 -1.41
CA LEU A 26 -49.91 -14.97 -0.39
C LEU A 26 -51.25 -14.28 -0.10
N THR A 27 -52.32 -15.05 -0.10
CA THR A 27 -53.68 -14.64 0.26
C THR A 27 -54.18 -15.50 1.42
N TYR A 28 -55.24 -15.09 2.11
CA TYR A 28 -55.80 -15.91 3.20
C TYR A 28 -57.32 -15.97 3.23
N SER A 29 -57.85 -16.99 3.92
CA SER A 29 -59.27 -17.07 4.30
C SER A 29 -59.44 -17.64 5.70
N LEU A 30 -60.47 -17.18 6.41
CA LEU A 30 -60.90 -17.77 7.68
C LEU A 30 -61.88 -18.92 7.39
N SER A 31 -61.54 -20.09 7.89
CA SER A 31 -62.30 -21.32 7.75
C SER A 31 -63.28 -21.49 8.92
N TRP A 32 -63.28 -22.63 9.60
CA TRP A 32 -64.26 -22.97 10.64
C TRP A 32 -63.83 -22.57 12.06
N GLY A 33 -64.76 -22.72 13.01
CA GLY A 33 -64.52 -22.60 14.46
C GLY A 33 -64.63 -21.19 15.05
N TRP A 34 -64.73 -20.15 14.22
CA TRP A 34 -64.80 -18.77 14.71
C TRP A 34 -66.16 -18.44 15.35
N SER A 35 -66.21 -18.18 16.66
CA SER A 35 -67.43 -17.82 17.40
C SER A 35 -67.46 -16.34 17.85
N GLY A 36 -67.35 -15.41 16.88
CA GLY A 36 -67.61 -13.94 17.00
C GLY A 36 -66.80 -13.13 18.06
N ASP A 37 -66.77 -11.81 18.00
CA ASP A 37 -66.11 -11.00 16.97
C ASP A 37 -64.61 -10.76 17.28
N ALA A 38 -64.23 -10.67 18.56
CA ALA A 38 -62.89 -10.17 18.96
C ALA A 38 -61.73 -11.08 18.53
N ARG A 39 -61.88 -12.41 18.67
CA ARG A 39 -60.83 -13.37 18.29
C ARG A 39 -60.71 -13.53 16.78
N GLN A 40 -61.84 -13.51 16.08
CA GLN A 40 -61.89 -13.54 14.62
C GLN A 40 -61.29 -12.26 14.00
N ASN A 41 -61.62 -11.09 14.57
CA ASN A 41 -61.04 -9.81 14.18
C ASN A 41 -59.53 -9.78 14.44
N ALA A 42 -59.08 -10.34 15.58
CA ALA A 42 -57.66 -10.46 15.88
C ALA A 42 -56.92 -11.36 14.88
N ALA A 43 -57.50 -12.49 14.50
CA ALA A 43 -56.94 -13.38 13.48
C ALA A 43 -56.87 -12.71 12.10
N ASN A 44 -57.94 -11.99 11.69
CA ASN A 44 -57.94 -11.21 10.46
C ASN A 44 -56.83 -10.15 10.45
N ALA A 45 -56.69 -9.38 11.53
CA ALA A 45 -55.65 -8.36 11.65
C ALA A 45 -54.25 -8.97 11.62
N ALA A 46 -54.04 -10.08 12.33
CA ALA A 46 -52.75 -10.76 12.41
C ALA A 46 -52.34 -11.40 11.07
N LEU A 47 -53.25 -12.09 10.37
CA LEU A 47 -53.00 -12.66 9.05
C LEU A 47 -52.74 -11.57 8.00
N SER A 48 -53.52 -10.49 8.03
CA SER A 48 -53.30 -9.35 7.15
C SER A 48 -51.92 -8.72 7.34
N GLY A 49 -51.50 -8.50 8.59
CA GLY A 49 -50.18 -7.95 8.91
C GLY A 49 -49.04 -8.90 8.49
N ALA A 50 -49.12 -10.17 8.89
CA ALA A 50 -48.11 -11.17 8.56
C ALA A 50 -47.95 -11.33 7.04
N LEU A 51 -49.03 -11.59 6.30
CA LEU A 51 -48.94 -11.79 4.84
C LEU A 51 -48.48 -10.53 4.11
N ALA A 52 -48.84 -9.33 4.58
CA ALA A 52 -48.35 -8.09 4.00
C ALA A 52 -46.82 -7.98 4.08
N ARG A 53 -46.21 -8.40 5.21
CA ARG A 53 -44.74 -8.41 5.37
C ARG A 53 -44.07 -9.40 4.43
N TYR A 54 -44.59 -10.62 4.36
CA TYR A 54 -44.09 -11.67 3.48
C TYR A 54 -44.19 -11.25 2.01
N ASN A 55 -45.36 -10.76 1.57
CA ASN A 55 -45.58 -10.31 0.20
C ASN A 55 -44.76 -9.07 -0.18
N ALA A 56 -44.48 -8.18 0.78
CA ALA A 56 -43.63 -7.01 0.55
C ALA A 56 -42.17 -7.39 0.32
N TYR A 57 -41.71 -8.53 0.88
CA TYR A 57 -40.33 -8.96 0.76
C TYR A 57 -40.05 -9.71 -0.55
N GLY A 58 -40.87 -10.71 -0.88
CA GLY A 58 -40.59 -11.58 -2.02
C GLY A 58 -41.70 -12.59 -2.33
N ASP A 59 -41.42 -13.43 -3.33
CA ASP A 59 -42.29 -14.56 -3.69
C ASP A 59 -42.07 -15.75 -2.73
N PHE A 60 -43.06 -15.99 -1.87
CA PHE A 60 -43.10 -17.13 -0.95
C PHE A 60 -43.96 -18.29 -1.45
N THR A 61 -44.38 -18.26 -2.71
CA THR A 61 -45.14 -19.37 -3.31
C THR A 61 -44.24 -20.58 -3.55
N GLY A 62 -44.87 -21.72 -3.84
CA GLY A 62 -44.21 -23.04 -3.85
C GLY A 62 -44.52 -23.86 -2.59
N GLY A 63 -44.54 -25.18 -2.70
CA GLY A 63 -44.98 -26.06 -1.62
C GLY A 63 -46.49 -26.02 -1.37
N ASN A 64 -46.92 -25.56 -0.20
CA ASN A 64 -48.34 -25.46 0.24
C ASN A 64 -49.23 -24.52 -0.61
N GLY A 65 -48.69 -23.86 -1.64
CA GLY A 65 -49.43 -22.97 -2.55
C GLY A 65 -49.32 -21.50 -2.16
N SER A 66 -50.32 -20.68 -2.55
CA SER A 66 -50.36 -19.23 -2.31
C SER A 66 -51.55 -18.77 -1.48
N HIS A 67 -52.33 -19.70 -0.92
CA HIS A 67 -53.54 -19.39 -0.17
C HIS A 67 -53.52 -20.07 1.21
N VAL A 68 -53.38 -19.28 2.27
CA VAL A 68 -53.32 -19.71 3.66
C VAL A 68 -54.73 -19.79 4.23
N GLN A 69 -55.15 -20.95 4.72
CA GLN A 69 -56.39 -21.07 5.46
C GLN A 69 -56.12 -20.95 6.96
N ALA A 70 -57.06 -20.39 7.72
CA ALA A 70 -56.97 -20.34 9.19
C ALA A 70 -58.27 -20.71 9.90
N ALA A 71 -58.20 -21.53 10.94
CA ALA A 71 -59.35 -21.98 11.74
C ALA A 71 -59.14 -21.75 13.24
N TYR A 72 -60.23 -21.76 14.00
CA TYR A 72 -60.18 -21.83 15.46
C TYR A 72 -60.53 -23.23 15.96
N ASN A 73 -59.63 -23.83 16.73
CA ASN A 73 -59.78 -25.17 17.29
C ASN A 73 -59.44 -25.15 18.78
N ALA A 74 -60.47 -25.16 19.64
CA ALA A 74 -60.29 -25.15 21.10
C ALA A 74 -59.54 -26.37 21.65
N GLY A 75 -59.41 -27.46 20.86
CA GLY A 75 -58.62 -28.63 21.22
C GLY A 75 -57.11 -28.46 21.01
N VAL A 76 -56.67 -27.40 20.31
CA VAL A 76 -55.26 -27.06 20.12
C VAL A 76 -54.77 -26.30 21.36
N PRO A 77 -53.71 -26.76 22.07
CA PRO A 77 -53.24 -26.11 23.29
C PRO A 77 -52.77 -24.66 23.07
N THR A 78 -52.17 -24.36 21.92
CA THR A 78 -51.59 -23.03 21.59
C THR A 78 -52.06 -22.57 20.22
N ALA A 79 -51.20 -22.64 19.21
CA ALA A 79 -51.50 -22.57 17.80
C ALA A 79 -50.62 -23.62 17.10
N GLN A 80 -51.00 -24.04 15.90
CA GLN A 80 -50.22 -25.00 15.13
C GLN A 80 -50.40 -24.82 13.63
N ALA A 81 -49.36 -25.14 12.88
CA ALA A 81 -49.36 -25.23 11.43
C ALA A 81 -48.31 -26.25 10.95
N GLY A 82 -48.37 -26.61 9.67
CA GLY A 82 -47.39 -27.51 9.09
C GLY A 82 -47.39 -27.51 7.57
N TYR A 83 -46.35 -28.10 7.00
CA TYR A 83 -46.13 -28.16 5.56
C TYR A 83 -46.42 -29.57 5.00
N GLY A 84 -47.21 -29.64 3.92
CA GLY A 84 -47.50 -30.87 3.18
C GLY A 84 -48.53 -31.85 3.80
N GLY A 85 -49.24 -31.50 4.88
CA GLY A 85 -50.25 -32.36 5.55
C GLY A 85 -51.48 -31.62 6.09
N TRP A 86 -52.52 -32.36 6.56
CA TRP A 86 -53.83 -31.90 7.09
C TRP A 86 -54.35 -30.53 6.56
N GLY A 87 -54.24 -30.31 5.25
CA GLY A 87 -54.86 -29.18 4.55
C GLY A 87 -54.11 -27.84 4.60
N GLY A 88 -52.89 -27.78 5.14
CA GLY A 88 -52.12 -26.53 5.18
C GLY A 88 -52.93 -25.39 5.81
N ILE A 89 -53.48 -25.64 7.01
CA ILE A 89 -54.28 -24.66 7.74
C ILE A 89 -53.52 -24.22 9.00
N ILE A 90 -53.61 -22.95 9.34
CA ILE A 90 -53.16 -22.43 10.64
C ILE A 90 -54.32 -22.59 11.63
N GLU A 91 -54.15 -23.40 12.67
CA GLU A 91 -55.16 -23.57 13.72
C GLU A 91 -54.79 -22.77 14.97
N TYR A 92 -55.65 -21.84 15.36
CA TYR A 92 -55.54 -21.13 16.63
C TYR A 92 -56.36 -21.84 17.71
N GLY A 93 -55.77 -22.07 18.88
CA GLY A 93 -56.42 -22.71 20.01
C GLY A 93 -56.31 -21.88 21.29
N GLY A 94 -55.55 -22.36 22.28
CA GLY A 94 -55.40 -21.67 23.57
C GLY A 94 -54.73 -20.29 23.48
N THR A 95 -53.84 -20.06 22.52
CA THR A 95 -53.14 -18.77 22.35
C THR A 95 -54.00 -17.76 21.60
N TRP A 96 -53.97 -16.49 22.03
CA TRP A 96 -54.68 -15.41 21.34
C TRP A 96 -54.02 -15.06 20.00
N PRO A 97 -54.78 -14.95 18.88
CA PRO A 97 -54.21 -14.56 17.59
C PRO A 97 -53.58 -13.17 17.67
N ASN A 98 -52.30 -13.10 17.35
CA ASN A 98 -51.56 -11.86 17.16
C ASN A 98 -50.54 -12.05 16.03
N GLU A 99 -49.93 -10.96 15.58
CA GLU A 99 -49.03 -10.98 14.42
C GLU A 99 -47.82 -11.88 14.63
N ARG A 100 -47.19 -11.86 15.82
CA ARG A 100 -46.07 -12.75 16.15
C ARG A 100 -46.43 -14.22 16.04
N VAL A 101 -47.51 -14.65 16.72
CA VAL A 101 -48.02 -16.03 16.68
C VAL A 101 -48.25 -16.42 15.23
N THR A 102 -48.92 -15.54 14.47
CA THR A 102 -49.30 -15.82 13.09
C THR A 102 -48.10 -15.93 12.17
N MET A 103 -47.06 -15.10 12.34
CA MET A 103 -45.81 -15.24 11.59
C MET A 103 -45.12 -16.55 11.93
N HIS A 104 -44.97 -16.89 13.21
CA HIS A 104 -44.37 -18.18 13.62
C HIS A 104 -45.08 -19.40 13.02
N GLU A 105 -46.42 -19.44 13.09
CA GLU A 105 -47.19 -20.53 12.47
C GLU A 105 -47.12 -20.49 10.93
N LEU A 106 -47.06 -19.29 10.34
CA LEU A 106 -46.87 -19.13 8.91
C LEU A 106 -45.52 -19.67 8.46
N ASP A 107 -44.46 -19.54 9.26
CA ASP A 107 -43.14 -20.12 8.96
C ASP A 107 -43.26 -21.64 8.81
N HIS A 108 -43.95 -22.29 9.76
CA HIS A 108 -44.20 -23.74 9.72
C HIS A 108 -45.05 -24.13 8.50
N TRP A 109 -46.08 -23.32 8.21
CA TRP A 109 -46.87 -23.49 6.98
C TRP A 109 -46.03 -23.32 5.72
N LEU A 110 -45.01 -22.47 5.77
CA LEU A 110 -44.03 -22.22 4.72
C LEU A 110 -42.88 -23.25 4.72
N GLY A 111 -42.92 -24.29 5.56
CA GLY A 111 -42.01 -25.42 5.48
C GLY A 111 -40.95 -25.48 6.58
N THR A 112 -40.83 -24.48 7.46
CA THR A 112 -39.91 -24.59 8.59
C THR A 112 -40.36 -25.76 9.49
N GLY A 113 -39.39 -26.58 9.94
CA GLY A 113 -39.67 -27.76 10.76
C GLY A 113 -40.01 -29.06 10.01
N THR A 114 -39.90 -29.09 8.67
CA THR A 114 -40.19 -30.31 7.87
C THR A 114 -38.99 -31.07 7.34
N PHE A 115 -37.78 -30.53 7.49
CA PHE A 115 -36.56 -31.18 7.03
C PHE A 115 -35.77 -31.73 8.22
N SER A 116 -35.79 -33.06 8.41
CA SER A 116 -35.25 -33.77 9.58
C SER A 116 -33.72 -33.93 9.62
N ALA A 117 -32.98 -33.43 8.62
CA ALA A 117 -31.55 -33.67 8.45
C ALA A 117 -30.67 -32.99 9.53
N SER A 118 -31.22 -32.05 10.30
CA SER A 118 -30.47 -31.15 11.19
C SER A 118 -30.81 -31.29 12.68
N ASN A 119 -31.72 -32.22 13.06
CA ASN A 119 -32.25 -32.41 14.42
C ASN A 119 -31.17 -32.21 15.51
N GLY A 120 -31.13 -31.01 16.10
CA GLY A 120 -30.27 -30.63 17.22
C GLY A 120 -28.84 -30.19 16.90
N ARG A 121 -28.53 -29.76 15.66
CA ARG A 121 -27.15 -29.35 15.26
C ARG A 121 -27.07 -27.88 14.81
N SER A 122 -27.30 -27.63 13.53
CA SER A 122 -27.29 -26.31 12.88
C SER A 122 -27.74 -26.48 11.43
N TRP A 123 -28.30 -25.44 10.83
CA TRP A 123 -28.46 -25.32 9.38
C TRP A 123 -27.36 -24.44 8.79
N ASP A 124 -26.57 -25.02 7.89
CA ASP A 124 -25.42 -24.39 7.23
C ASP A 124 -25.69 -24.06 5.75
N GLY A 125 -26.97 -23.85 5.39
CA GLY A 125 -27.38 -23.46 4.04
C GLY A 125 -26.77 -22.13 3.62
N PRO A 126 -26.22 -21.99 2.40
CA PRO A 126 -25.40 -20.85 2.03
C PRO A 126 -26.17 -19.53 1.96
N ARG A 127 -27.49 -19.52 1.66
CA ARG A 127 -28.27 -18.28 1.67
C ARG A 127 -28.65 -17.88 3.09
N ALA A 128 -29.14 -18.84 3.88
CA ALA A 128 -29.56 -18.58 5.25
C ALA A 128 -28.38 -18.13 6.12
N VAL A 129 -27.20 -18.76 5.97
CA VAL A 129 -25.98 -18.33 6.66
C VAL A 129 -25.58 -16.92 6.27
N ARG A 130 -25.58 -16.54 4.99
CA ARG A 130 -25.24 -15.17 4.58
C ARG A 130 -26.17 -14.11 5.15
N ILE A 131 -27.48 -14.35 5.13
CA ILE A 131 -28.47 -13.45 5.73
C ILE A 131 -28.26 -13.35 7.24
N LEU A 132 -27.99 -14.48 7.90
CA LEU A 132 -27.78 -14.46 9.34
C LEU A 132 -26.47 -13.78 9.74
N GLU A 133 -25.39 -13.99 9.00
CA GLU A 133 -24.10 -13.31 9.23
C GLU A 133 -24.19 -11.80 9.00
N GLN A 134 -25.11 -11.34 8.16
CA GLN A 134 -25.42 -9.92 8.04
C GLN A 134 -26.09 -9.36 9.30
N PHE A 135 -26.92 -10.16 10.00
CA PHE A 135 -27.64 -9.71 11.20
C PHE A 135 -26.80 -9.84 12.47
N GLU A 136 -26.08 -10.95 12.61
CA GLU A 136 -25.40 -11.37 13.85
C GLU A 136 -23.87 -11.35 13.74
N GLY A 137 -23.33 -11.12 12.55
CA GLY A 137 -21.90 -11.16 12.28
C GLY A 137 -21.40 -12.52 11.78
N VAL A 138 -20.19 -12.51 11.24
CA VAL A 138 -19.52 -13.66 10.61
C VAL A 138 -19.40 -14.81 11.60
N GLY A 139 -19.73 -16.03 11.16
CA GLY A 139 -19.73 -17.23 11.98
C GLY A 139 -21.08 -17.55 12.63
N ALA A 140 -22.08 -16.67 12.53
CA ALA A 140 -23.42 -16.96 13.00
C ALA A 140 -24.06 -18.13 12.23
N ARG A 141 -24.85 -18.95 12.93
CA ARG A 141 -25.50 -20.15 12.39
C ARG A 141 -26.96 -20.24 12.83
N VAL A 142 -27.79 -20.78 11.94
CA VAL A 142 -29.19 -21.05 12.24
C VAL A 142 -29.24 -22.31 13.10
N GLY A 143 -29.66 -22.18 14.35
CA GLY A 143 -29.94 -23.30 15.24
C GLY A 143 -31.34 -23.86 14.99
N THR A 144 -31.54 -25.14 15.32
CA THR A 144 -32.82 -25.83 15.15
C THR A 144 -32.92 -27.07 16.04
N ASP A 145 -34.14 -27.40 16.46
CA ASP A 145 -34.47 -28.66 17.14
C ASP A 145 -35.15 -29.68 16.20
N GLY A 146 -35.26 -29.34 14.91
CA GLY A 146 -36.01 -30.11 13.90
C GLY A 146 -37.43 -29.60 13.65
N THR A 147 -37.98 -28.81 14.57
CA THR A 147 -39.30 -28.16 14.43
C THR A 147 -39.11 -26.65 14.33
N HIS A 148 -38.49 -26.05 15.34
CA HIS A 148 -38.24 -24.62 15.46
C HIS A 148 -36.84 -24.25 14.97
N PHE A 149 -36.64 -22.96 14.72
CA PHE A 149 -35.31 -22.42 14.44
C PHE A 149 -35.04 -21.15 15.26
N TRP A 150 -33.76 -20.83 15.42
CA TRP A 150 -33.30 -19.60 16.06
C TRP A 150 -31.96 -19.15 15.46
N PRO A 151 -31.59 -17.86 15.59
CA PRO A 151 -32.42 -16.77 16.07
C PRO A 151 -33.54 -16.42 15.07
N TYR A 152 -34.49 -15.58 15.49
CA TYR A 152 -35.57 -15.05 14.65
C TYR A 152 -36.65 -16.03 14.21
N GLY A 153 -36.82 -17.17 14.88
CA GLY A 153 -37.98 -18.06 14.68
C GLY A 153 -39.27 -17.58 15.35
N LEU A 154 -39.21 -16.51 16.15
CA LEU A 154 -40.35 -15.93 16.87
C LEU A 154 -41.09 -16.94 17.75
N ASN A 155 -40.37 -17.89 18.34
CA ASN A 155 -40.85 -18.97 19.20
C ASN A 155 -41.46 -18.45 20.52
N TYR A 156 -40.93 -17.33 21.03
CA TYR A 156 -41.37 -16.71 22.28
C TYR A 156 -41.75 -15.23 22.09
N ASP A 157 -42.65 -14.72 22.95
CA ASP A 157 -43.07 -13.31 22.91
C ASP A 157 -41.89 -12.34 23.12
N THR A 158 -40.87 -12.75 23.87
CA THR A 158 -39.65 -11.97 24.10
C THR A 158 -38.79 -11.78 22.84
N GLU A 159 -39.04 -12.56 21.78
CA GLU A 159 -38.32 -12.42 20.50
C GLU A 159 -38.99 -11.40 19.56
N TRP A 160 -40.17 -10.88 19.91
CA TRP A 160 -40.87 -9.93 19.05
C TRP A 160 -40.26 -8.53 19.10
N SER A 161 -39.91 -8.02 17.93
CA SER A 161 -39.69 -6.62 17.65
C SER A 161 -39.95 -6.39 16.15
N GLU A 162 -40.16 -5.15 15.73
CA GLU A 162 -40.33 -4.81 14.31
C GLU A 162 -39.12 -5.27 13.48
N LEU A 163 -37.91 -5.10 14.03
CA LEU A 163 -36.67 -5.57 13.41
C LEU A 163 -36.62 -7.10 13.30
N ASN A 164 -37.00 -7.83 14.37
CA ASN A 164 -36.97 -9.28 14.37
C ASN A 164 -38.04 -9.89 13.44
N ALA A 165 -39.18 -9.21 13.27
CA ALA A 165 -40.17 -9.59 12.27
C ALA A 165 -39.60 -9.47 10.85
N GLN A 166 -38.86 -8.40 10.54
CA GLN A 166 -38.19 -8.26 9.23
C GLN A 166 -37.08 -9.30 9.04
N ARG A 167 -36.28 -9.57 10.07
CA ARG A 167 -35.22 -10.61 10.04
C ARG A 167 -35.80 -12.00 9.83
N ASN A 168 -36.93 -12.31 10.48
CA ASN A 168 -37.67 -13.56 10.32
C ASN A 168 -38.07 -13.78 8.84
N VAL A 169 -38.74 -12.81 8.22
CA VAL A 169 -39.18 -12.91 6.81
C VAL A 169 -37.99 -13.14 5.87
N ALA A 170 -36.91 -12.37 6.04
CA ALA A 170 -35.70 -12.52 5.23
C ALA A 170 -35.03 -13.90 5.40
N LEU A 171 -34.97 -14.40 6.64
CA LEU A 171 -34.36 -15.69 6.94
C LEU A 171 -35.22 -16.86 6.43
N VAL A 172 -36.55 -16.78 6.54
CA VAL A 172 -37.48 -17.80 5.99
C VAL A 172 -37.39 -17.86 4.47
N TYR A 173 -37.27 -16.71 3.79
CA TYR A 173 -37.05 -16.68 2.34
C TYR A 173 -35.78 -17.43 1.94
N ALA A 174 -34.68 -17.14 2.65
CA ALA A 174 -33.39 -17.77 2.41
C ALA A 174 -33.40 -19.28 2.71
N LEU A 175 -34.02 -19.70 3.81
CA LEU A 175 -34.18 -21.11 4.20
C LEU A 175 -34.96 -21.88 3.14
N ARG A 176 -36.09 -21.35 2.67
CA ARG A 176 -36.89 -21.99 1.61
C ARG A 176 -36.09 -22.17 0.31
N ALA A 177 -35.26 -21.18 -0.03
CA ALA A 177 -34.39 -21.25 -1.20
C ALA A 177 -33.29 -22.32 -1.04
N ASP A 178 -32.68 -22.44 0.14
CA ASP A 178 -31.67 -23.46 0.45
C ASP A 178 -32.28 -24.87 0.49
N TRP A 179 -33.55 -25.02 0.89
CA TRP A 179 -34.30 -26.28 0.86
C TRP A 179 -34.83 -26.67 -0.52
N GLY A 180 -34.72 -25.79 -1.52
CA GLY A 180 -35.23 -26.03 -2.87
C GLY A 180 -36.76 -26.04 -3.00
N ILE A 181 -37.49 -25.51 -2.01
CA ILE A 181 -38.96 -25.42 -2.03
C ILE A 181 -39.49 -23.99 -2.27
N GLY A 182 -38.61 -22.98 -2.22
CA GLY A 182 -38.91 -21.59 -2.53
C GLY A 182 -38.10 -21.03 -3.70
N SER A 183 -38.35 -19.76 -4.01
CA SER A 183 -37.63 -19.03 -5.05
C SER A 183 -36.12 -19.00 -4.79
N ALA A 184 -35.33 -19.31 -5.83
CA ALA A 184 -33.89 -19.10 -5.85
C ALA A 184 -33.49 -17.70 -6.37
N ALA A 185 -34.44 -16.86 -6.79
CA ALA A 185 -34.16 -15.49 -7.20
C ALA A 185 -33.91 -14.59 -5.98
N ASN A 186 -33.34 -13.41 -6.21
CA ASN A 186 -33.29 -12.38 -5.19
C ASN A 186 -34.73 -11.90 -4.87
N PRO A 187 -35.02 -11.51 -3.61
CA PRO A 187 -36.33 -10.97 -3.22
C PRO A 187 -36.73 -9.77 -4.07
N THR A 188 -38.04 -9.61 -4.32
CA THR A 188 -38.57 -8.47 -5.09
C THR A 188 -38.41 -7.14 -4.37
N ALA A 189 -38.26 -7.15 -3.04
CA ALA A 189 -37.89 -5.97 -2.25
C ALA A 189 -36.53 -5.38 -2.63
N TRP A 190 -35.62 -6.18 -3.21
CA TRP A 190 -34.29 -5.73 -3.63
C TRP A 190 -34.31 -5.12 -5.04
N ASN A 191 -35.26 -4.24 -5.32
CA ASN A 191 -35.44 -3.62 -6.62
C ASN A 191 -34.56 -2.38 -6.84
N ALA A 192 -34.11 -1.72 -5.77
CA ALA A 192 -33.27 -0.55 -5.84
C ALA A 192 -31.87 -0.93 -6.31
N THR A 193 -31.28 -0.11 -7.18
CA THR A 193 -29.87 -0.25 -7.61
C THR A 193 -28.98 0.84 -7.03
N ASN A 194 -29.56 1.92 -6.51
CA ASN A 194 -28.87 3.02 -5.86
C ASN A 194 -29.60 3.34 -4.55
N VAL A 195 -28.88 3.27 -3.43
CA VAL A 195 -29.47 3.42 -2.11
C VAL A 195 -28.64 4.38 -1.27
N THR A 196 -29.30 5.32 -0.59
CA THR A 196 -28.62 6.33 0.22
C THR A 196 -28.94 6.18 1.70
N LEU A 197 -27.96 6.49 2.56
CA LEU A 197 -28.19 6.65 3.99
C LEU A 197 -29.14 7.82 4.25
N THR A 198 -30.17 7.61 5.07
CA THR A 198 -31.24 8.60 5.31
C THR A 198 -30.90 9.61 6.42
N GLY A 199 -29.90 9.31 7.25
CA GLY A 199 -29.42 10.18 8.32
C GLY A 199 -28.22 9.58 9.07
N SER A 200 -27.54 10.40 9.87
CA SER A 200 -26.37 9.93 10.64
C SER A 200 -26.76 8.92 11.73
N ASP A 201 -25.94 7.88 11.86
CA ASP A 201 -26.10 6.81 12.83
C ASP A 201 -25.50 7.18 14.18
N ALA A 202 -26.35 7.24 15.22
CA ALA A 202 -25.94 7.67 16.55
C ALA A 202 -25.16 6.56 17.30
N PRO A 203 -24.20 6.92 18.17
CA PRO A 203 -23.47 5.93 18.98
C PRO A 203 -24.41 5.01 19.77
N GLY A 204 -24.13 3.71 19.79
CA GLY A 204 -24.87 2.72 20.58
C GLY A 204 -26.30 2.42 20.10
N THR A 205 -26.68 2.89 18.90
CA THR A 205 -28.02 2.64 18.35
C THR A 205 -28.07 1.44 17.41
N SER A 206 -27.45 1.56 16.24
CA SER A 206 -27.59 0.67 15.08
C SER A 206 -26.30 0.63 14.26
N GLY A 207 -26.31 -0.08 13.12
CA GLY A 207 -25.24 -0.08 12.12
C GLY A 207 -25.82 -0.46 10.76
N PHE A 208 -24.96 -0.68 9.75
CA PHE A 208 -25.42 -1.04 8.39
C PHE A 208 -26.34 -2.28 8.29
N HIS A 209 -26.43 -3.09 9.35
CA HIS A 209 -27.29 -4.27 9.50
C HIS A 209 -28.76 -3.97 9.85
N HIS A 210 -29.18 -2.70 9.79
CA HIS A 210 -30.56 -2.26 9.99
C HIS A 210 -31.20 -1.77 8.68
N ALA A 211 -32.45 -2.15 8.43
CA ALA A 211 -33.15 -1.81 7.20
C ALA A 211 -33.62 -0.34 7.15
N ASP A 212 -33.99 0.24 8.30
CA ASP A 212 -34.57 1.58 8.42
C ASP A 212 -33.57 2.73 8.20
N LYS A 213 -32.29 2.40 7.97
CA LYS A 213 -31.22 3.38 7.69
C LYS A 213 -31.14 3.74 6.22
N TRP A 214 -31.69 2.92 5.36
CA TRP A 214 -31.50 3.01 3.93
C TRP A 214 -32.75 3.55 3.25
N SER A 215 -32.58 4.29 2.16
CA SER A 215 -33.68 4.98 1.48
C SER A 215 -34.73 4.04 0.88
N ASP A 216 -34.40 2.77 0.68
CA ASP A 216 -35.28 1.70 0.22
C ASP A 216 -35.97 0.95 1.38
N ASN A 217 -35.61 1.27 2.64
CA ASN A 217 -36.11 0.62 3.85
C ASN A 217 -35.90 -0.91 3.84
N THR A 218 -34.79 -1.38 3.26
CA THR A 218 -34.39 -2.79 3.26
C THR A 218 -32.99 -2.97 3.86
N PHE A 219 -32.67 -4.21 4.29
CA PHE A 219 -31.30 -4.54 4.67
C PHE A 219 -30.37 -4.42 3.47
N ALA A 220 -29.11 -4.02 3.68
CA ALA A 220 -28.13 -3.90 2.61
C ALA A 220 -28.09 -5.17 1.74
N HIS A 221 -28.08 -5.02 0.41
CA HIS A 221 -28.26 -6.17 -0.49
C HIS A 221 -27.44 -6.04 -1.78
N PRO A 222 -27.08 -7.17 -2.44
CA PRO A 222 -26.09 -7.18 -3.52
C PRO A 222 -26.55 -6.58 -4.85
N ASN A 223 -27.81 -6.13 -4.96
CA ASN A 223 -28.30 -5.47 -6.19
C ASN A 223 -28.03 -3.96 -6.19
N ALA A 224 -27.65 -3.37 -5.05
CA ALA A 224 -27.58 -1.92 -4.88
C ALA A 224 -26.16 -1.42 -4.58
N ASP A 225 -25.82 -0.30 -5.21
CA ASP A 225 -24.70 0.56 -4.85
C ASP A 225 -25.17 1.55 -3.76
N TYR A 226 -24.43 1.59 -2.64
CA TYR A 226 -24.80 2.39 -1.47
C TYR A 226 -23.97 3.66 -1.34
N ALA A 227 -24.56 4.74 -0.84
CA ALA A 227 -23.88 6.01 -0.61
C ALA A 227 -24.28 6.64 0.73
N THR A 228 -23.31 7.20 1.47
CA THR A 228 -23.59 7.85 2.76
C THR A 228 -24.11 9.27 2.62
N GLY A 229 -23.87 9.93 1.48
CA GLY A 229 -23.97 11.38 1.42
C GLY A 229 -23.10 12.03 2.49
N GLY A 230 -23.59 13.10 3.12
CA GLY A 230 -22.90 13.80 4.21
C GLY A 230 -23.14 13.20 5.60
N PHE A 231 -23.63 11.96 5.70
CA PHE A 231 -24.02 11.35 6.98
C PHE A 231 -22.96 10.36 7.51
N ASP A 232 -23.01 10.13 8.82
CA ASP A 232 -22.16 9.16 9.50
C ASP A 232 -22.81 7.77 9.46
N LEU A 233 -22.09 6.77 8.95
CA LEU A 233 -22.47 5.37 9.01
C LEU A 233 -21.63 4.65 10.06
N ARG A 234 -22.25 3.85 10.93
CA ARG A 234 -21.52 2.98 11.86
C ARG A 234 -21.51 1.54 11.39
N THR A 235 -20.40 0.86 11.66
CA THR A 235 -20.39 -0.60 11.64
C THR A 235 -21.30 -1.09 12.77
N PRO A 236 -21.89 -2.29 12.67
CA PRO A 236 -22.63 -2.87 13.78
C PRO A 236 -21.79 -2.94 15.06
N ASN A 237 -22.43 -2.83 16.22
CA ASN A 237 -21.79 -3.01 17.52
C ASN A 237 -21.67 -4.51 17.83
N GLY A 238 -20.52 -4.95 18.33
CA GLY A 238 -20.35 -6.34 18.74
C GLY A 238 -18.91 -6.83 18.67
N THR A 239 -18.68 -8.02 19.26
CA THR A 239 -17.45 -8.79 19.16
C THR A 239 -17.27 -9.55 17.84
N PRO A 240 -18.32 -9.84 17.03
CA PRO A 240 -18.13 -10.49 15.73
C PRO A 240 -17.43 -9.59 14.70
N SER A 241 -16.89 -10.25 13.67
CA SER A 241 -16.53 -9.61 12.41
C SER A 241 -17.79 -9.41 11.55
N TRP A 242 -17.77 -8.44 10.62
CA TRP A 242 -18.95 -8.06 9.85
C TRP A 242 -18.64 -7.98 8.35
N THR A 243 -19.63 -8.32 7.53
CA THR A 243 -19.57 -8.14 6.06
C THR A 243 -20.73 -7.26 5.62
N PHE A 244 -20.42 -6.19 4.89
CA PHE A 244 -21.43 -5.36 4.25
C PHE A 244 -21.96 -6.09 3.02
N ALA A 245 -23.27 -6.32 2.99
CA ALA A 245 -23.93 -7.13 1.95
C ALA A 245 -24.28 -6.34 0.66
N GLY A 246 -24.10 -5.03 0.66
CA GLY A 246 -24.29 -4.20 -0.53
C GLY A 246 -23.26 -4.52 -1.61
N LYS A 247 -23.59 -4.18 -2.86
CA LYS A 247 -22.67 -4.33 -3.99
C LYS A 247 -21.43 -3.46 -3.81
N SER A 248 -21.65 -2.18 -3.50
CA SER A 248 -20.60 -1.21 -3.18
C SER A 248 -21.07 -0.25 -2.10
N LEU A 249 -20.11 0.45 -1.47
CA LEU A 249 -20.39 1.53 -0.53
C LEU A 249 -19.48 2.72 -0.83
N THR A 250 -20.07 3.89 -1.09
CA THR A 250 -19.36 5.16 -1.21
C THR A 250 -19.56 6.00 0.05
N ILE A 251 -18.47 6.35 0.73
CA ILE A 251 -18.48 7.38 1.76
C ILE A 251 -18.21 8.72 1.07
N ASN A 252 -19.23 9.57 1.00
CA ASN A 252 -19.12 10.86 0.31
C ASN A 252 -18.55 11.96 1.23
N ARG A 253 -18.20 13.08 0.62
CA ARG A 253 -17.69 14.26 1.32
C ARG A 253 -18.59 14.68 2.48
N GLY A 254 -18.00 14.85 3.65
CA GLY A 254 -18.71 15.21 4.88
C GLY A 254 -19.31 14.02 5.64
N GLY A 255 -19.45 12.86 5.00
CA GLY A 255 -19.83 11.60 5.65
C GLY A 255 -18.63 10.85 6.22
N ARG A 256 -18.92 9.88 7.09
CA ARG A 256 -17.88 9.05 7.74
C ARG A 256 -18.31 7.59 7.86
N LEU A 257 -17.36 6.67 7.76
CA LEU A 257 -17.52 5.28 8.23
C LEU A 257 -16.87 5.16 9.62
N LEU A 258 -17.66 4.80 10.62
CA LEU A 258 -17.26 4.77 12.02
C LEU A 258 -17.26 3.33 12.53
N TYR A 259 -16.07 2.82 12.90
CA TYR A 259 -15.95 1.52 13.51
C TYR A 259 -16.47 1.53 14.96
N ASN A 260 -17.31 0.55 15.27
CA ASN A 260 -18.10 0.48 16.50
C ASN A 260 -18.03 -0.90 17.19
N GLY A 261 -17.01 -1.72 16.89
CA GLY A 261 -16.82 -3.02 17.52
C GLY A 261 -16.09 -2.95 18.87
N TRP A 262 -16.09 -4.07 19.59
CA TRP A 262 -15.34 -4.29 20.83
C TRP A 262 -14.77 -5.71 20.87
N GLY A 263 -13.55 -5.89 21.36
CA GLY A 263 -12.87 -7.19 21.38
C GLY A 263 -11.37 -7.02 21.20
N ALA A 264 -10.65 -8.12 21.00
CA ALA A 264 -9.20 -8.05 20.73
C ALA A 264 -8.89 -7.72 19.26
N THR A 265 -9.78 -8.08 18.31
CA THR A 265 -9.63 -7.82 16.87
C THR A 265 -10.98 -7.90 16.14
N GLY A 266 -11.51 -6.80 15.61
CA GLY A 266 -12.71 -6.82 14.74
C GLY A 266 -12.40 -6.58 13.27
N ARG A 267 -12.91 -7.47 12.40
CA ARG A 267 -12.76 -7.35 10.94
C ARG A 267 -14.07 -6.91 10.29
N VAL A 268 -14.03 -5.88 9.45
CA VAL A 268 -15.16 -5.42 8.64
C VAL A 268 -14.80 -5.55 7.18
N THR A 269 -15.62 -6.28 6.42
CA THR A 269 -15.42 -6.51 4.99
C THR A 269 -16.44 -5.69 4.22
N ILE A 270 -15.98 -4.83 3.32
CA ILE A 270 -16.80 -4.11 2.35
C ILE A 270 -16.21 -4.43 0.98
N ASN A 271 -16.94 -5.19 0.16
CA ASN A 271 -16.40 -5.74 -1.09
C ASN A 271 -15.79 -4.66 -1.99
N ASP A 272 -16.53 -3.56 -2.20
CA ASP A 272 -16.10 -2.42 -2.97
C ASP A 272 -16.43 -1.11 -2.23
N LEU A 273 -15.44 -0.57 -1.51
CA LEU A 273 -15.51 0.69 -0.78
C LEU A 273 -14.91 1.84 -1.60
N THR A 274 -15.60 2.97 -1.68
CA THR A 274 -15.03 4.24 -2.17
C THR A 274 -15.01 5.26 -1.04
N VAL A 275 -13.83 5.83 -0.74
CA VAL A 275 -13.66 6.92 0.25
C VAL A 275 -13.42 8.22 -0.50
N ALA A 276 -14.49 9.01 -0.71
CA ALA A 276 -14.47 10.19 -1.56
C ALA A 276 -14.48 11.49 -0.76
N ASN A 277 -13.29 12.08 -0.53
CA ASN A 277 -13.09 13.26 0.32
C ASN A 277 -13.73 13.10 1.71
N ALA A 278 -13.59 11.91 2.28
CA ALA A 278 -14.33 11.45 3.46
C ALA A 278 -13.42 10.77 4.48
N THR A 279 -13.99 10.36 5.62
CA THR A 279 -13.23 9.75 6.72
C THR A 279 -13.71 8.34 7.04
N VAL A 280 -12.76 7.41 7.18
CA VAL A 280 -12.94 6.13 7.86
C VAL A 280 -12.25 6.23 9.22
N ARG A 281 -12.95 5.93 10.32
CA ARG A 281 -12.47 6.22 11.68
C ARG A 281 -12.63 5.05 12.64
N HIS A 282 -11.60 4.80 13.44
CA HIS A 282 -11.70 3.97 14.64
C HIS A 282 -12.34 4.76 15.79
N ASP A 283 -13.65 4.58 16.00
CA ASP A 283 -14.43 5.47 16.88
C ASP A 283 -14.59 4.98 18.33
N GLN A 284 -14.39 3.69 18.60
CA GLN A 284 -14.58 3.10 19.95
C GLN A 284 -13.38 2.26 20.42
N PHE A 285 -13.36 1.89 21.71
CA PHE A 285 -12.35 1.11 22.48
C PHE A 285 -10.89 1.06 22.00
N SER A 286 -9.97 1.58 22.80
CA SER A 286 -8.54 1.66 22.47
C SER A 286 -7.78 0.34 22.41
N GLN A 287 -8.37 -0.72 22.94
CA GLN A 287 -7.78 -2.07 22.98
C GLN A 287 -8.17 -2.94 21.78
N ASP A 288 -9.08 -2.47 20.93
CA ASP A 288 -9.49 -3.18 19.72
C ASP A 288 -8.61 -2.77 18.53
N ILE A 289 -8.57 -3.64 17.52
CA ILE A 289 -7.92 -3.38 16.23
C ILE A 289 -9.00 -3.42 15.16
N PHE A 290 -9.27 -2.26 14.55
CA PHE A 290 -10.16 -2.20 13.39
C PHE A 290 -9.45 -2.69 12.14
N ARG A 291 -9.81 -3.90 11.67
CA ARG A 291 -9.35 -4.42 10.39
C ARG A 291 -10.39 -4.16 9.31
N LEU A 292 -10.01 -3.43 8.27
CA LEU A 292 -10.86 -3.15 7.10
C LEU A 292 -10.38 -3.99 5.91
N ALA A 293 -11.29 -4.75 5.33
CA ALA A 293 -11.05 -5.63 4.20
C ALA A 293 -11.98 -5.33 3.02
N GLY A 294 -11.59 -5.85 1.85
CA GLY A 294 -12.27 -5.63 0.57
C GLY A 294 -11.72 -4.42 -0.19
N ASN A 295 -12.01 -4.35 -1.48
CA ASN A 295 -11.42 -3.37 -2.39
C ASN A 295 -11.72 -1.95 -1.90
N THR A 296 -10.71 -1.08 -1.84
CA THR A 296 -10.88 0.29 -1.37
C THR A 296 -10.29 1.29 -2.37
N THR A 297 -11.15 2.17 -2.88
CA THR A 297 -10.80 3.24 -3.83
C THR A 297 -10.77 4.60 -3.12
N LEU A 298 -9.67 5.33 -3.26
CA LEU A 298 -9.49 6.68 -2.75
C LEU A 298 -9.84 7.70 -3.83
N VAL A 299 -10.70 8.65 -3.50
CA VAL A 299 -11.05 9.77 -4.40
C VAL A 299 -10.86 11.09 -3.65
N GLY A 300 -10.01 11.97 -4.20
CA GLY A 300 -9.60 13.20 -3.52
C GLY A 300 -8.88 12.92 -2.20
N ALA A 301 -9.16 13.68 -1.15
CA ALA A 301 -8.51 13.50 0.15
C ALA A 301 -9.24 12.46 1.03
N ALA A 302 -8.84 11.18 0.93
CA ALA A 302 -9.38 10.12 1.77
C ALA A 302 -8.66 10.06 3.12
N THR A 303 -9.40 10.15 4.22
CA THR A 303 -8.84 10.18 5.57
C THR A 303 -9.10 8.87 6.30
N PHE A 304 -8.04 8.28 6.87
CA PHE A 304 -8.12 7.15 7.79
C PHE A 304 -7.65 7.61 9.16
N GLU A 305 -8.59 7.65 10.10
CA GLU A 305 -8.41 8.25 11.42
C GLU A 305 -8.37 7.16 12.50
N ALA A 306 -7.15 6.78 12.92
CA ALA A 306 -6.88 5.84 14.01
C ALA A 306 -7.03 6.56 15.38
N ALA A 307 -8.22 7.10 15.63
CA ALA A 307 -8.46 8.01 16.75
C ALA A 307 -8.47 7.33 18.12
N ARG A 308 -9.17 6.20 18.26
CA ARG A 308 -9.28 5.50 19.54
C ARG A 308 -8.34 4.32 19.68
N GLY A 309 -8.14 3.55 18.61
CA GLY A 309 -7.26 2.38 18.58
C GLY A 309 -6.62 2.18 17.21
N PRO A 310 -5.76 1.17 17.07
CA PRO A 310 -5.06 0.87 15.82
C PRO A 310 -6.00 0.44 14.69
N MET A 311 -5.64 0.79 13.46
CA MET A 311 -6.33 0.36 12.24
C MET A 311 -5.41 -0.50 11.38
N VAL A 312 -5.97 -1.50 10.70
CA VAL A 312 -5.27 -2.29 9.68
C VAL A 312 -6.11 -2.30 8.42
N ILE A 313 -5.54 -1.85 7.30
CA ILE A 313 -6.16 -1.97 5.99
C ILE A 313 -5.58 -3.22 5.33
N GLU A 314 -6.42 -4.24 5.16
CA GLU A 314 -6.00 -5.56 4.68
C GLU A 314 -5.91 -5.63 3.15
N ALA A 315 -6.64 -4.78 2.44
CA ALA A 315 -6.70 -4.75 0.98
C ALA A 315 -5.90 -3.56 0.40
N SER A 316 -5.57 -3.66 -0.89
CA SER A 316 -4.93 -2.59 -1.64
C SER A 316 -5.81 -1.35 -1.70
N LEU A 317 -5.25 -0.20 -1.35
CA LEU A 317 -5.82 1.12 -1.61
C LEU A 317 -5.46 1.54 -3.04
N ARG A 318 -6.46 1.91 -3.84
CA ARG A 318 -6.33 2.26 -5.27
C ARG A 318 -6.98 3.61 -5.58
N GLY A 319 -6.82 4.12 -6.80
CA GLY A 319 -7.53 5.29 -7.33
C GLY A 319 -6.75 6.59 -7.26
N ASP A 320 -7.30 7.65 -7.84
CA ASP A 320 -6.57 8.92 -8.06
C ASP A 320 -6.39 9.78 -6.80
N GLY A 321 -6.98 9.38 -5.68
CA GLY A 321 -6.95 10.12 -4.42
C GLY A 321 -5.65 10.01 -3.62
N SER A 322 -5.53 10.86 -2.60
CA SER A 322 -4.45 10.84 -1.61
C SER A 322 -4.88 10.10 -0.35
N LEU A 323 -3.93 9.43 0.32
CA LEU A 323 -4.11 8.86 1.66
C LEU A 323 -3.77 9.89 2.73
N THR A 324 -4.68 10.16 3.67
CA THR A 324 -4.41 10.98 4.86
C THR A 324 -4.60 10.18 6.14
N LYS A 325 -3.51 10.00 6.89
CA LYS A 325 -3.50 9.36 8.21
C LYS A 325 -3.62 10.41 9.32
N THR A 326 -4.64 10.26 10.17
CA THR A 326 -4.84 11.05 11.40
C THR A 326 -5.09 10.14 12.61
N GLY A 327 -5.19 10.74 13.81
CA GLY A 327 -5.39 10.03 15.07
C GLY A 327 -4.08 9.54 15.69
N ALA A 328 -4.04 9.42 17.01
CA ALA A 328 -2.81 9.17 17.76
C ALA A 328 -2.27 7.73 17.62
N ASN A 329 -3.09 6.78 17.15
CA ASN A 329 -2.72 5.37 17.08
C ASN A 329 -2.18 4.99 15.70
N ASP A 330 -1.73 3.75 15.57
CA ASP A 330 -1.14 3.23 14.35
C ASP A 330 -2.21 2.96 13.27
N LEU A 331 -1.90 3.30 12.02
CA LEU A 331 -2.54 2.74 10.83
C LEU A 331 -1.53 1.84 10.13
N THR A 332 -1.87 0.57 9.97
CA THR A 332 -1.06 -0.39 9.24
C THR A 332 -1.65 -0.62 7.85
N LEU A 333 -0.83 -0.46 6.82
CA LEU A 333 -1.17 -0.88 5.46
C LEU A 333 -0.62 -2.29 5.25
N ALA A 334 -1.51 -3.27 5.06
CA ALA A 334 -1.13 -4.69 5.01
C ALA A 334 -0.93 -5.25 3.59
N ALA A 335 -1.22 -4.45 2.56
CA ALA A 335 -1.13 -4.81 1.14
C ALA A 335 -0.38 -3.72 0.35
N ALA A 336 0.12 -4.02 -0.85
CA ALA A 336 0.63 -2.97 -1.74
C ALA A 336 -0.52 -2.07 -2.19
N ASN A 337 -0.23 -0.78 -2.25
CA ASN A 337 -1.20 0.25 -2.60
C ASN A 337 -0.79 0.91 -3.91
N GLU A 338 -1.80 1.30 -4.69
CA GLU A 338 -1.65 1.82 -6.06
C GLU A 338 -2.45 3.13 -6.25
N TYR A 339 -2.68 3.88 -5.16
CA TYR A 339 -3.29 5.20 -5.28
C TYR A 339 -2.28 6.22 -5.82
N ALA A 340 -2.75 7.19 -6.61
CA ALA A 340 -1.87 8.13 -7.30
C ALA A 340 -1.47 9.34 -6.45
N GLY A 341 -2.32 9.75 -5.49
CA GLY A 341 -2.10 10.95 -4.69
C GLY A 341 -1.07 10.79 -3.58
N ALA A 342 -0.71 11.90 -2.93
CA ALA A 342 0.26 11.93 -1.84
C ALA A 342 -0.17 11.09 -0.60
N THR A 343 0.81 10.70 0.20
CA THR A 343 0.63 10.09 1.52
C THR A 343 0.87 11.12 2.61
N ASN A 344 -0.17 11.55 3.32
CA ASN A 344 -0.08 12.57 4.35
C ASN A 344 -0.22 11.94 5.74
N ILE A 345 0.81 11.99 6.57
CA ILE A 345 0.80 11.51 7.95
C ILE A 345 0.69 12.74 8.87
N GLN A 346 -0.51 13.01 9.34
CA GLN A 346 -0.80 14.21 10.16
C GLN A 346 -0.66 13.95 11.66
N SER A 347 -0.86 12.72 12.12
CA SER A 347 -0.68 12.31 13.52
C SER A 347 -0.56 10.80 13.67
N GLY A 348 0.08 10.38 14.78
CA GLY A 348 0.34 8.98 15.08
C GLY A 348 1.32 8.34 14.09
N THR A 349 1.26 7.01 13.98
CA THR A 349 2.14 6.25 13.10
C THR A 349 1.40 5.74 11.86
N LEU A 350 1.99 5.90 10.69
CA LEU A 350 1.70 5.05 9.53
C LEU A 350 2.74 3.93 9.52
N ARG A 351 2.31 2.70 9.76
CA ARG A 351 3.18 1.51 9.75
C ARG A 351 3.00 0.74 8.45
N LEU A 352 4.12 0.37 7.83
CA LEU A 352 4.12 -0.48 6.66
C LEU A 352 4.19 -1.95 7.08
N SER A 353 3.48 -2.81 6.37
CA SER A 353 3.84 -4.21 6.28
C SER A 353 4.66 -4.46 5.01
N ARG A 354 5.09 -5.71 4.85
CA ARG A 354 5.52 -6.25 3.55
C ARG A 354 4.47 -5.90 2.50
N GLY A 355 4.89 -5.28 1.40
CA GLY A 355 4.09 -5.03 0.21
C GLY A 355 3.59 -6.33 -0.40
N SER A 356 2.56 -6.27 -1.24
CA SER A 356 1.89 -7.45 -1.79
C SER A 356 2.76 -8.25 -2.75
N LEU A 357 3.51 -9.15 -2.16
CA LEU A 357 3.91 -10.40 -2.75
C LEU A 357 2.66 -11.27 -2.87
N LEU A 358 2.21 -11.53 -4.09
CA LEU A 358 1.00 -12.32 -4.36
C LEU A 358 1.22 -13.78 -3.95
N ALA A 359 2.38 -14.32 -4.34
CA ALA A 359 2.82 -15.65 -3.95
C ALA A 359 4.31 -15.66 -3.61
N GLU A 360 4.68 -16.43 -2.60
CA GLU A 360 6.07 -16.68 -2.21
C GLU A 360 6.26 -18.11 -1.73
N TYR A 361 7.32 -18.72 -2.25
CA TYR A 361 7.74 -20.06 -1.88
C TYR A 361 9.20 -20.01 -1.43
N THR A 362 9.42 -19.91 -0.11
CA THR A 362 10.77 -19.95 0.51
C THR A 362 11.26 -21.37 0.78
N PHE A 363 10.38 -22.37 0.67
CA PHE A 363 10.66 -23.79 0.94
C PHE A 363 11.14 -24.15 2.36
N ASP A 364 11.24 -23.19 3.28
CA ASP A 364 11.67 -23.43 4.67
C ASP A 364 10.67 -24.25 5.49
N ASN A 365 9.38 -24.01 5.27
CA ASN A 365 8.29 -24.50 6.10
C ASN A 365 7.50 -25.65 5.45
N VAL A 366 8.10 -26.36 4.50
CA VAL A 366 7.48 -27.47 3.78
C VAL A 366 7.16 -28.62 4.74
N ARG A 367 5.94 -29.17 4.63
CA ARG A 367 5.45 -30.28 5.47
C ARG A 367 4.87 -31.38 4.59
N GLY A 368 5.51 -32.55 4.61
CA GLY A 368 5.17 -33.64 3.67
C GLY A 368 5.44 -33.18 2.24
N VAL A 369 4.44 -33.25 1.37
CA VAL A 369 4.50 -32.73 -0.01
C VAL A 369 3.96 -31.29 -0.13
N GLY A 370 3.39 -30.72 0.94
CA GLY A 370 2.79 -29.39 0.90
C GLY A 370 3.84 -28.28 1.01
N VAL A 371 3.87 -27.40 0.01
CA VAL A 371 4.71 -26.21 -0.03
C VAL A 371 3.84 -24.99 0.30
N PRO A 372 3.98 -24.38 1.49
CA PRO A 372 3.16 -23.25 1.88
C PRO A 372 3.50 -21.99 1.06
N ASN A 373 2.46 -21.24 0.67
CA ASN A 373 2.57 -19.89 0.14
C ASN A 373 2.60 -18.87 1.29
N SER A 374 3.62 -18.02 1.36
CA SER A 374 3.70 -16.90 2.32
C SER A 374 3.15 -15.57 1.77
N GLY A 375 2.74 -15.53 0.51
CA GLY A 375 2.15 -14.37 -0.15
C GLY A 375 0.68 -14.11 0.20
N SER A 376 0.19 -12.94 -0.20
CA SER A 376 -1.13 -12.40 0.17
C SER A 376 -2.33 -13.20 -0.36
N ALA A 377 -2.15 -13.97 -1.43
CA ALA A 377 -3.20 -14.85 -1.95
C ALA A 377 -3.49 -16.04 -1.02
N GLY A 378 -2.60 -16.34 -0.08
CA GLY A 378 -2.80 -17.35 0.95
C GLY A 378 -2.87 -18.79 0.43
N ASN A 379 -3.59 -19.64 1.18
CA ASN A 379 -3.64 -21.09 0.99
C ASN A 379 -4.09 -21.60 -0.39
N PRO A 380 -4.99 -20.92 -1.14
CA PRO A 380 -5.34 -21.33 -2.49
C PRO A 380 -4.14 -21.47 -3.44
N LEU A 381 -3.04 -20.74 -3.17
CA LEU A 381 -1.81 -20.84 -3.95
C LEU A 381 -0.74 -21.71 -3.28
N ASN A 382 -1.07 -22.57 -2.33
CA ASN A 382 -0.09 -23.52 -1.81
C ASN A 382 0.37 -24.47 -2.93
N GLY A 383 1.68 -24.73 -3.00
CA GLY A 383 2.27 -25.66 -3.94
C GLY A 383 2.30 -27.09 -3.41
N LEU A 384 2.56 -28.03 -4.32
CA LEU A 384 2.75 -29.45 -4.03
C LEU A 384 4.05 -29.93 -4.67
N LEU A 385 4.90 -30.60 -3.89
CA LEU A 385 6.05 -31.32 -4.41
C LEU A 385 5.56 -32.48 -5.28
N ALA A 386 6.04 -32.56 -6.51
CA ALA A 386 5.66 -33.55 -7.51
C ALA A 386 6.88 -34.10 -8.26
N GLY A 387 6.70 -35.24 -8.93
CA GLY A 387 7.72 -35.81 -9.82
C GLY A 387 9.05 -36.19 -9.16
N GLY A 388 9.07 -36.36 -7.83
CA GLY A 388 10.30 -36.63 -7.07
C GLY A 388 11.01 -35.39 -6.50
N ALA A 389 10.36 -34.22 -6.51
CA ALA A 389 10.89 -33.02 -5.85
C ALA A 389 11.15 -33.26 -4.35
N THR A 390 12.27 -32.73 -3.86
CA THR A 390 12.70 -32.87 -2.46
C THR A 390 13.17 -31.53 -1.92
N ILE A 391 13.24 -31.39 -0.59
CA ILE A 391 13.77 -30.19 0.07
C ILE A 391 15.18 -30.46 0.56
N VAL A 392 16.10 -29.56 0.25
CA VAL A 392 17.45 -29.55 0.81
C VAL A 392 17.41 -28.83 2.15
N ASP A 393 18.12 -29.37 3.14
CA ASP A 393 18.14 -28.85 4.51
C ASP A 393 18.75 -27.44 4.62
N ALA A 394 18.57 -26.82 5.80
CA ALA A 394 18.99 -25.45 6.07
C ALA A 394 20.50 -25.27 5.90
N GLY A 395 20.90 -24.27 5.11
CA GLY A 395 22.28 -24.03 4.69
C GLY A 395 22.63 -24.62 3.32
N GLY A 396 21.71 -25.38 2.70
CA GLY A 396 21.79 -25.79 1.29
C GLY A 396 21.00 -24.89 0.32
N GLY A 397 20.12 -24.03 0.83
CA GLY A 397 19.42 -23.00 0.05
C GLY A 397 20.19 -21.68 -0.05
N ARG A 398 19.64 -20.71 -0.78
CA ARG A 398 20.15 -19.34 -0.82
C ARG A 398 19.86 -18.64 0.51
N GLU A 399 18.68 -18.87 1.06
CA GLU A 399 18.27 -18.47 2.40
C GLU A 399 17.57 -19.65 3.08
N GLY A 400 18.20 -20.27 4.08
CA GLY A 400 17.60 -21.43 4.73
C GLY A 400 17.58 -22.67 3.83
N ARG A 401 16.39 -23.20 3.52
CA ARG A 401 16.16 -24.41 2.73
C ARG A 401 15.84 -24.07 1.28
N ALA A 402 16.01 -25.02 0.37
CA ALA A 402 15.64 -24.84 -1.04
C ALA A 402 14.97 -26.11 -1.59
N VAL A 403 14.21 -25.98 -2.68
CA VAL A 403 13.69 -27.14 -3.40
C VAL A 403 14.73 -27.67 -4.39
N SER A 404 14.92 -28.98 -4.40
CA SER A 404 15.70 -29.72 -5.39
C SER A 404 14.77 -30.30 -6.44
N LEU A 405 14.98 -29.87 -7.68
CA LEU A 405 14.21 -30.27 -8.85
C LEU A 405 15.16 -31.00 -9.79
N SER A 406 15.03 -32.33 -9.89
CA SER A 406 15.83 -33.17 -10.78
C SER A 406 14.95 -34.23 -11.44
N GLY A 407 15.35 -34.73 -12.62
CA GLY A 407 14.64 -35.83 -13.29
C GLY A 407 13.19 -35.51 -13.71
N GLY A 408 12.82 -34.23 -13.87
CA GLY A 408 11.45 -33.81 -14.18
C GLY A 408 10.57 -33.56 -12.95
N ALA A 409 11.16 -33.52 -11.76
CA ALA A 409 10.52 -33.05 -10.54
C ALA A 409 10.02 -31.59 -10.68
N SER A 410 8.92 -31.28 -10.00
CA SER A 410 8.30 -29.96 -10.03
C SER A 410 7.67 -29.58 -8.69
N VAL A 411 7.39 -28.29 -8.54
CA VAL A 411 6.40 -27.80 -7.56
C VAL A 411 5.17 -27.34 -8.32
N ASP A 412 4.03 -27.97 -8.06
CA ASP A 412 2.78 -27.72 -8.77
C ASP A 412 1.83 -26.91 -7.90
N VAL A 413 1.37 -25.76 -8.41
CA VAL A 413 0.38 -24.88 -7.78
C VAL A 413 -0.92 -25.02 -8.55
N GLN A 414 -1.89 -25.74 -7.98
CA GLN A 414 -3.16 -26.10 -8.63
C GLN A 414 -4.20 -24.96 -8.59
N SER A 415 -3.75 -23.74 -8.85
CA SER A 415 -4.59 -22.55 -8.93
C SER A 415 -3.93 -21.51 -9.84
N ALA A 416 -4.76 -20.72 -10.51
CA ALA A 416 -4.28 -19.52 -11.17
C ALA A 416 -3.76 -18.54 -10.10
N ILE A 417 -2.57 -17.97 -10.34
CA ILE A 417 -1.94 -17.00 -9.44
C ILE A 417 -2.43 -15.58 -9.77
N THR A 418 -1.98 -15.02 -10.90
CA THR A 418 -2.52 -13.81 -11.54
C THR A 418 -2.46 -13.97 -13.06
N ASP A 419 -3.23 -13.18 -13.80
CA ASP A 419 -3.00 -12.99 -15.23
C ASP A 419 -1.70 -12.17 -15.40
N LEU A 420 -0.73 -12.73 -16.13
CA LEU A 420 0.49 -12.02 -16.51
C LEU A 420 0.22 -11.25 -17.81
N ALA A 421 -0.81 -10.43 -17.79
CA ALA A 421 -1.33 -9.73 -18.96
C ALA A 421 -0.23 -8.90 -19.66
N PRO A 422 -0.30 -8.77 -20.99
CA PRO A 422 0.72 -8.07 -21.74
C PRO A 422 0.78 -6.57 -21.41
N ASP A 423 -0.38 -5.94 -21.20
CA ASP A 423 -0.55 -4.56 -20.74
C ASP A 423 -0.61 -4.42 -19.20
N GLY A 424 -0.33 -5.51 -18.48
CA GLY A 424 -0.37 -5.56 -17.02
C GLY A 424 0.88 -5.00 -16.35
N ASN A 425 0.78 -4.83 -15.03
CA ASN A 425 1.89 -4.49 -14.14
C ASN A 425 2.17 -5.68 -13.23
N TRP A 426 3.31 -6.34 -13.40
CA TRP A 426 3.65 -7.54 -12.63
C TRP A 426 5.16 -7.79 -12.61
N ALA A 427 5.60 -8.60 -11.64
CA ALA A 427 6.96 -9.12 -11.61
C ALA A 427 7.01 -10.59 -11.15
N VAL A 428 7.98 -11.34 -11.64
CA VAL A 428 8.27 -12.72 -11.23
C VAL A 428 9.76 -12.82 -10.93
N SER A 429 10.12 -13.27 -9.73
CA SER A 429 11.51 -13.45 -9.31
C SER A 429 11.74 -14.87 -8.79
N ALA A 430 12.92 -15.42 -9.04
CA ALA A 430 13.35 -16.69 -8.48
C ALA A 430 14.86 -16.68 -8.26
N TRP A 431 15.29 -17.26 -7.14
CA TRP A 431 16.67 -17.69 -7.00
C TRP A 431 16.84 -19.07 -7.64
N VAL A 432 17.84 -19.20 -8.50
CA VAL A 432 18.15 -20.43 -9.22
C VAL A 432 19.61 -20.81 -9.04
N ASN A 433 19.89 -22.10 -8.86
CA ASN A 433 21.23 -22.67 -8.93
C ASN A 433 21.17 -23.90 -9.82
N THR A 434 21.74 -23.78 -11.02
CA THR A 434 21.69 -24.85 -12.03
C THR A 434 22.90 -24.79 -12.95
N THR A 435 23.15 -25.89 -13.65
CA THR A 435 24.07 -25.98 -14.79
C THR A 435 23.34 -26.36 -16.08
N THR A 436 22.00 -26.42 -16.04
CA THR A 436 21.18 -26.97 -17.12
C THR A 436 20.74 -25.85 -18.06
N ALA A 437 21.37 -25.79 -19.23
CA ALA A 437 20.89 -24.95 -20.32
C ALA A 437 19.46 -25.35 -20.71
N GLY A 438 18.59 -24.39 -21.04
CA GLY A 438 17.19 -24.67 -21.36
C GLY A 438 16.28 -24.80 -20.13
N GLY A 439 16.81 -24.83 -18.91
CA GLY A 439 16.02 -25.14 -17.71
C GLY A 439 14.81 -24.21 -17.50
N ALA A 440 13.61 -24.79 -17.40
CA ALA A 440 12.37 -24.05 -17.18
C ALA A 440 12.23 -23.62 -15.71
N ILE A 441 12.30 -22.32 -15.45
CA ILE A 441 12.15 -21.76 -14.10
C ILE A 441 10.68 -21.89 -13.67
N LEU A 442 9.76 -21.37 -14.48
CA LEU A 442 8.33 -21.33 -14.17
C LEU A 442 7.52 -21.49 -15.45
N SER A 443 6.49 -22.34 -15.42
CA SER A 443 5.49 -22.45 -16.48
C SER A 443 4.08 -22.20 -15.94
N LYS A 444 3.25 -21.48 -16.70
CA LYS A 444 1.81 -21.31 -16.46
C LYS A 444 1.04 -21.94 -17.61
N THR A 445 0.22 -22.94 -17.30
CA THR A 445 -0.35 -23.89 -18.26
C THR A 445 -1.71 -24.41 -17.80
N ASP A 446 -2.42 -25.16 -18.64
CA ASP A 446 -3.57 -26.01 -18.28
C ASP A 446 -3.25 -27.52 -18.35
N GLY A 447 -1.96 -27.86 -18.24
CA GLY A 447 -1.45 -29.24 -18.36
C GLY A 447 -0.86 -29.57 -19.75
N GLY A 448 -0.70 -28.58 -20.62
CA GLY A 448 -0.15 -28.69 -21.98
C GLY A 448 0.52 -27.41 -22.50
N TRP A 449 0.68 -27.25 -23.82
CA TRP A 449 1.27 -26.06 -24.45
C TRP A 449 0.34 -25.50 -25.53
N ASP A 450 -0.61 -24.70 -25.07
CA ASP A 450 -1.70 -24.12 -25.87
C ASP A 450 -1.72 -22.59 -25.75
N ARG A 451 -2.64 -21.95 -26.47
CA ARG A 451 -2.72 -20.49 -26.60
C ARG A 451 -2.79 -19.74 -25.30
N GLY A 452 -1.82 -18.85 -25.08
CA GLY A 452 -1.73 -18.02 -23.90
C GLY A 452 -0.98 -18.66 -22.74
N ASN A 453 -0.52 -19.92 -22.86
CA ASN A 453 0.37 -20.51 -21.87
C ASN A 453 1.74 -19.82 -21.92
N THR A 454 2.34 -19.61 -20.76
CA THR A 454 3.62 -18.90 -20.58
C THR A 454 4.67 -19.82 -20.00
N ALA A 455 5.92 -19.71 -20.44
CA ALA A 455 7.06 -20.36 -19.84
C ALA A 455 8.23 -19.39 -19.71
N PHE A 456 8.79 -19.28 -18.51
CA PHE A 456 10.07 -18.62 -18.22
C PHE A 456 11.14 -19.70 -18.08
N TYR A 457 12.22 -19.59 -18.85
CA TYR A 457 13.25 -20.61 -18.98
C TYR A 457 14.60 -19.98 -19.31
N LEU A 458 15.64 -20.80 -19.36
CA LEU A 458 16.99 -20.36 -19.73
C LEU A 458 17.22 -20.57 -21.24
N GLY A 459 17.14 -19.49 -22.01
CA GLY A 459 17.30 -19.48 -23.47
C GLY A 459 18.72 -19.13 -23.93
N ASP A 460 18.88 -19.03 -25.24
CA ASP A 460 20.14 -18.72 -25.94
C ASP A 460 20.25 -17.27 -26.43
N GLY A 461 19.22 -16.45 -26.18
CA GLY A 461 19.14 -15.05 -26.60
C GLY A 461 18.79 -14.84 -28.08
N ALA A 462 18.37 -15.88 -28.80
CA ALA A 462 18.13 -15.85 -30.25
C ALA A 462 16.71 -16.31 -30.68
N GLY A 463 15.77 -16.40 -29.76
CA GLY A 463 14.38 -16.82 -29.98
C GLY A 463 14.13 -18.23 -29.45
N ALA A 464 13.99 -19.21 -30.34
CA ALA A 464 13.73 -20.59 -29.94
C ALA A 464 15.06 -21.36 -29.79
N GLY A 465 15.50 -21.58 -28.55
CA GLY A 465 16.75 -22.29 -28.28
C GLY A 465 17.07 -22.45 -26.80
N SER A 466 17.82 -23.51 -26.47
CA SER A 466 18.28 -23.78 -25.10
C SER A 466 19.61 -23.08 -24.84
N GLY A 467 19.71 -22.32 -23.75
CA GLY A 467 20.97 -21.68 -23.35
C GLY A 467 20.99 -21.38 -21.85
N GLY A 468 21.87 -20.46 -21.44
CA GLY A 468 22.06 -20.11 -20.03
C GLY A 468 21.45 -18.78 -19.60
N GLN A 469 20.81 -18.06 -20.51
CA GLN A 469 20.36 -16.69 -20.27
C GLN A 469 18.86 -16.66 -19.96
N PRO A 470 18.38 -15.85 -19.01
CA PRO A 470 16.96 -15.73 -18.74
C PRO A 470 16.13 -15.33 -19.97
N ALA A 471 15.00 -16.01 -20.15
CA ALA A 471 14.10 -15.86 -21.28
C ALA A 471 12.66 -16.25 -20.90
N GLY A 472 11.71 -15.82 -21.73
CA GLY A 472 10.30 -16.16 -21.62
C GLY A 472 9.67 -16.36 -23.00
N VAL A 473 8.65 -17.20 -23.06
CA VAL A 473 7.83 -17.41 -24.25
C VAL A 473 6.36 -17.55 -23.86
N ARG A 474 5.47 -16.97 -24.67
CA ARG A 474 4.04 -17.20 -24.59
C ARG A 474 3.54 -17.77 -25.90
N TRP A 475 2.80 -18.88 -25.84
CA TRP A 475 2.32 -19.55 -27.05
C TRP A 475 1.42 -18.61 -27.87
N ALA A 476 1.76 -18.47 -29.16
CA ALA A 476 1.19 -17.46 -30.08
C ALA A 476 1.11 -16.04 -29.50
N GLY A 477 2.00 -15.75 -28.55
CA GLY A 477 2.14 -14.48 -27.84
C GLY A 477 3.49 -13.83 -28.08
N GLY A 478 4.54 -14.61 -28.33
CA GLY A 478 5.87 -14.08 -28.62
C GLY A 478 6.93 -14.47 -27.60
N PHE A 479 8.13 -13.93 -27.77
CA PHE A 479 9.29 -14.17 -26.92
C PHE A 479 9.68 -12.88 -26.18
N LEU A 480 10.16 -13.05 -24.95
CA LEU A 480 10.79 -12.04 -24.10
C LEU A 480 12.20 -12.53 -23.78
N GLN A 481 13.25 -11.87 -24.24
CA GLN A 481 14.60 -12.43 -24.13
C GLN A 481 15.69 -11.41 -23.93
N THR A 482 16.70 -11.82 -23.18
CA THR A 482 17.98 -11.13 -23.13
C THR A 482 18.73 -11.22 -24.46
N ALA A 483 19.60 -10.25 -24.73
CA ALA A 483 20.42 -10.24 -25.93
C ALA A 483 21.53 -11.31 -25.89
N PRO A 484 22.00 -11.80 -27.05
CA PRO A 484 23.15 -12.69 -27.09
C PRO A 484 24.35 -12.09 -26.36
N GLY A 485 24.94 -12.86 -25.42
CA GLY A 485 26.07 -12.40 -24.60
C GLY A 485 25.71 -11.73 -23.25
N SER A 486 24.43 -11.49 -22.95
CA SER A 486 23.96 -11.18 -21.59
C SER A 486 24.31 -12.26 -20.55
N THR A 487 24.16 -11.93 -19.26
CA THR A 487 24.58 -12.77 -18.14
C THR A 487 23.94 -14.16 -18.19
N THR A 488 24.77 -15.19 -18.14
CA THR A 488 24.35 -16.59 -18.04
C THR A 488 24.27 -17.01 -16.58
N VAL A 489 23.23 -17.75 -16.19
CA VAL A 489 22.96 -18.19 -14.81
C VAL A 489 23.10 -19.70 -14.62
N THR A 490 23.78 -20.38 -15.55
CA THR A 490 23.98 -21.84 -15.57
C THR A 490 25.38 -22.27 -15.13
N ASP A 491 26.01 -21.52 -14.23
CA ASP A 491 27.38 -21.76 -13.75
C ASP A 491 27.44 -22.57 -12.44
N GLY A 492 26.29 -23.01 -11.93
CA GLY A 492 26.16 -23.72 -10.66
C GLY A 492 26.26 -22.82 -9.43
N GLN A 493 26.21 -21.50 -9.58
CA GLN A 493 26.06 -20.54 -8.49
C GLN A 493 24.60 -20.11 -8.32
N TRP A 494 24.31 -19.49 -7.17
CA TRP A 494 23.00 -18.88 -6.96
C TRP A 494 22.91 -17.55 -7.71
N HIS A 495 21.92 -17.44 -8.58
CA HIS A 495 21.56 -16.20 -9.25
C HIS A 495 20.10 -15.86 -8.98
N GLN A 496 19.80 -14.58 -8.81
CA GLN A 496 18.42 -14.10 -8.85
C GLN A 496 18.05 -13.72 -10.27
N VAL A 497 16.97 -14.29 -10.78
CA VAL A 497 16.39 -13.94 -12.08
C VAL A 497 15.04 -13.30 -11.86
N THR A 498 14.87 -12.05 -12.30
CA THR A 498 13.62 -11.30 -12.15
C THR A 498 13.12 -10.79 -13.49
N TYR A 499 11.84 -11.03 -13.79
CA TYR A 499 11.13 -10.52 -14.96
C TYR A 499 10.15 -9.46 -14.49
N VAL A 500 10.15 -8.29 -15.10
CA VAL A 500 9.23 -7.19 -14.80
C VAL A 500 8.48 -6.80 -16.07
N ASN A 501 7.16 -6.64 -15.96
CA ASN A 501 6.34 -5.97 -16.97
C ASN A 501 5.74 -4.71 -16.37
N SER A 502 5.93 -3.57 -17.04
CA SER A 502 5.40 -2.27 -16.67
C SER A 502 4.53 -1.71 -17.79
N GLY A 503 3.27 -2.16 -17.85
CA GLY A 503 2.31 -1.67 -18.85
C GLY A 503 2.68 -2.03 -20.30
N GLY A 504 3.38 -3.15 -20.50
CA GLY A 504 3.85 -3.61 -21.82
C GLY A 504 5.34 -3.38 -22.07
N GLU A 505 6.03 -2.66 -21.18
CA GLU A 505 7.49 -2.55 -21.19
C GLU A 505 8.10 -3.65 -20.32
N TYR A 506 8.98 -4.47 -20.91
CA TYR A 506 9.57 -5.62 -20.24
C TYR A 506 11.04 -5.42 -19.95
N THR A 507 11.43 -5.76 -18.72
CA THR A 507 12.82 -5.78 -18.30
C THR A 507 13.15 -7.09 -17.61
N ILE A 508 14.29 -7.68 -17.98
CA ILE A 508 14.85 -8.85 -17.31
C ILE A 508 16.01 -8.36 -16.45
N TYR A 509 16.08 -8.83 -15.20
CA TYR A 509 17.18 -8.56 -14.28
C TYR A 509 17.86 -9.86 -13.89
N VAL A 510 19.18 -9.82 -13.79
CA VAL A 510 20.01 -10.85 -13.17
C VAL A 510 20.79 -10.21 -12.03
N ASP A 511 20.68 -10.78 -10.84
CA ASP A 511 21.36 -10.31 -9.63
C ASP A 511 21.15 -8.82 -9.31
N GLY A 512 19.90 -8.37 -9.46
CA GLY A 512 19.54 -6.96 -9.26
C GLY A 512 19.84 -6.04 -10.44
N GLN A 513 20.52 -6.51 -11.49
CA GLN A 513 20.99 -5.69 -12.61
C GLN A 513 20.17 -5.93 -13.88
N ALA A 514 19.70 -4.84 -14.49
CA ALA A 514 18.94 -4.90 -15.74
C ALA A 514 19.78 -5.47 -16.88
N GLN A 515 19.19 -6.36 -17.68
CA GLN A 515 19.80 -6.98 -18.84
C GLN A 515 19.32 -6.31 -20.12
N THR A 516 20.20 -6.18 -21.11
CA THR A 516 19.81 -5.77 -22.46
C THR A 516 18.91 -6.83 -23.09
N THR A 517 17.76 -6.44 -23.64
CA THR A 517 16.85 -7.34 -24.36
C THR A 517 17.23 -7.50 -25.84
N SER A 518 16.89 -8.63 -26.44
CA SER A 518 17.23 -8.92 -27.85
C SER A 518 16.35 -8.13 -28.83
N THR A 519 16.83 -7.90 -30.05
CA THR A 519 16.03 -7.25 -31.12
C THR A 519 14.95 -8.15 -31.74
N ALA A 520 14.94 -9.45 -31.41
CA ALA A 520 13.89 -10.40 -31.77
C ALA A 520 12.76 -10.45 -30.73
N ASP A 521 12.85 -9.63 -29.67
CA ASP A 521 11.83 -9.50 -28.64
C ASP A 521 10.54 -8.91 -29.26
N SER A 522 9.44 -9.63 -29.12
CA SER A 522 8.13 -9.17 -29.57
C SER A 522 7.22 -8.76 -28.40
N ALA A 523 7.74 -8.78 -27.16
CA ALA A 523 6.95 -8.82 -25.94
C ALA A 523 5.90 -9.96 -26.00
N PHE A 524 5.09 -10.10 -24.96
CA PHE A 524 3.89 -10.93 -25.04
C PHE A 524 2.75 -10.15 -25.68
N GLY A 525 2.07 -10.74 -26.68
CA GLY A 525 0.99 -10.10 -27.45
C GLY A 525 -0.42 -10.61 -27.13
N ASN A 526 -0.57 -11.60 -26.25
CA ASN A 526 -1.86 -12.17 -25.83
C ASN A 526 -1.91 -12.36 -24.30
N ALA A 527 -3.12 -12.51 -23.75
CA ALA A 527 -3.37 -12.75 -22.33
C ALA A 527 -2.81 -14.10 -21.86
N ASP A 528 -2.49 -14.19 -20.56
CA ASP A 528 -2.07 -15.44 -19.93
C ASP A 528 -3.30 -16.22 -19.43
N VAL A 529 -3.53 -17.41 -19.97
CA VAL A 529 -4.74 -18.19 -19.65
C VAL A 529 -4.49 -19.35 -18.67
N GLY A 530 -3.22 -19.68 -18.36
CA GLY A 530 -2.92 -20.92 -17.66
C GLY A 530 -3.43 -20.96 -16.22
N SER A 531 -4.05 -22.06 -15.82
CA SER A 531 -4.65 -22.24 -14.49
C SER A 531 -3.79 -23.08 -13.52
N LEU A 532 -2.70 -23.67 -14.00
CA LEU A 532 -1.70 -24.43 -13.25
C LEU A 532 -0.34 -23.74 -13.39
N VAL A 533 0.33 -23.49 -12.26
CA VAL A 533 1.72 -23.02 -12.25
C VAL A 533 2.64 -24.16 -11.83
N GLN A 534 3.72 -24.36 -12.59
CA GLN A 534 4.70 -25.41 -12.34
C GLN A 534 6.09 -24.80 -12.27
N LEU A 535 6.77 -24.97 -11.15
CA LEU A 535 8.17 -24.61 -10.98
C LEU A 535 9.03 -25.79 -11.44
N GLY A 536 10.01 -25.53 -12.32
CA GLY A 536 10.96 -26.52 -12.79
C GLY A 536 10.52 -27.39 -13.98
N ARG A 537 9.26 -27.29 -14.43
CA ARG A 537 8.74 -28.15 -15.51
C ARG A 537 8.61 -27.37 -16.82
N ALA A 538 9.19 -27.92 -17.88
CA ALA A 538 9.01 -27.42 -19.23
C ALA A 538 7.75 -28.03 -19.85
N ASN A 539 6.85 -27.17 -20.30
CA ASN A 539 5.70 -27.59 -21.10
C ASN A 539 5.89 -27.28 -22.60
N ASN A 540 6.93 -26.54 -22.95
CA ASN A 540 7.20 -25.98 -24.29
C ASN A 540 8.51 -26.50 -24.92
N PRO A 541 8.75 -27.82 -25.02
CA PRO A 541 10.03 -28.35 -25.49
C PRO A 541 10.40 -27.96 -26.93
N GLY A 542 9.41 -27.62 -27.76
CA GLY A 542 9.64 -27.15 -29.14
C GLY A 542 10.35 -25.80 -29.23
N ASP A 543 10.31 -25.00 -28.17
CA ASP A 543 10.92 -23.66 -28.12
C ASP A 543 12.27 -23.66 -27.37
N GLY A 544 12.83 -24.86 -27.08
CA GLY A 544 14.13 -25.01 -26.42
C GLY A 544 14.07 -25.11 -24.89
N ALA A 545 12.90 -25.10 -24.27
CA ALA A 545 12.79 -25.32 -22.83
C ALA A 545 12.95 -26.80 -22.45
N LEU A 546 13.72 -27.05 -21.41
CA LEU A 546 13.95 -28.35 -20.79
C LEU A 546 13.50 -28.31 -19.33
N ASN A 547 13.18 -29.47 -18.75
CA ASN A 547 12.92 -29.51 -17.32
C ASN A 547 14.15 -29.01 -16.56
N PHE A 548 13.90 -28.15 -15.57
CA PHE A 548 14.94 -27.64 -14.70
C PHE A 548 15.61 -28.78 -13.96
N ASN A 549 16.92 -28.68 -13.82
CA ASN A 549 17.70 -29.61 -13.03
C ASN A 549 18.69 -28.82 -12.17
N GLY A 550 18.39 -28.70 -10.89
CA GLY A 550 19.10 -27.83 -9.95
C GLY A 550 18.30 -27.52 -8.70
N LEU A 551 18.71 -26.46 -7.99
CA LEU A 551 18.02 -25.93 -6.82
C LEU A 551 17.28 -24.63 -7.16
N MET A 552 16.16 -24.41 -6.49
CA MET A 552 15.39 -23.16 -6.58
C MET A 552 14.99 -22.70 -5.18
N ASP A 553 14.98 -21.39 -4.98
CA ASP A 553 14.68 -20.78 -3.69
C ASP A 553 13.95 -19.44 -3.87
N SER A 554 13.23 -18.99 -2.84
CA SER A 554 12.53 -17.71 -2.76
C SER A 554 11.87 -17.29 -4.08
N VAL A 555 10.95 -18.14 -4.58
CA VAL A 555 10.19 -17.85 -5.79
C VAL A 555 9.05 -16.91 -5.45
N GLN A 556 9.03 -15.75 -6.08
CA GLN A 556 8.21 -14.61 -5.71
C GLN A 556 7.44 -14.06 -6.91
N ILE A 557 6.15 -13.82 -6.74
CA ILE A 557 5.27 -13.28 -7.79
C ILE A 557 4.57 -12.04 -7.25
N PHE A 558 4.64 -10.95 -8.00
CA PHE A 558 4.10 -9.64 -7.66
C PHE A 558 3.01 -9.24 -8.64
N SER A 559 1.92 -8.65 -8.14
CA SER A 559 0.85 -8.05 -8.94
C SER A 559 1.12 -6.57 -9.27
N GLN A 560 2.39 -6.16 -9.23
CA GLN A 560 2.85 -4.81 -9.52
C GLN A 560 4.21 -4.89 -10.23
N SER A 561 4.54 -3.86 -10.99
CA SER A 561 5.88 -3.66 -11.55
C SER A 561 6.86 -3.34 -10.43
N LEU A 562 8.09 -3.82 -10.53
CA LEU A 562 9.18 -3.47 -9.63
C LEU A 562 10.15 -2.51 -10.32
N SER A 563 10.57 -1.45 -9.62
CA SER A 563 11.65 -0.58 -10.08
C SER A 563 13.01 -1.30 -10.03
N ALA A 564 14.01 -0.76 -10.72
CA ALA A 564 15.38 -1.31 -10.67
C ALA A 564 15.91 -1.39 -9.23
N GLN A 565 15.64 -0.36 -8.42
CA GLN A 565 16.09 -0.27 -7.02
C GLN A 565 15.34 -1.27 -6.12
N GLN A 566 14.07 -1.54 -6.40
CA GLN A 566 13.30 -2.59 -5.71
C GLN A 566 13.80 -3.99 -6.08
N VAL A 567 14.16 -4.23 -7.34
CA VAL A 567 14.75 -5.51 -7.76
C VAL A 567 16.13 -5.70 -7.12
N ALA A 568 16.96 -4.66 -7.07
CA ALA A 568 18.24 -4.69 -6.34
C ALA A 568 18.04 -4.92 -4.82
N ALA A 569 16.99 -4.33 -4.22
CA ALA A 569 16.61 -4.62 -2.82
C ALA A 569 16.29 -6.10 -2.62
N LEU A 570 15.47 -6.64 -3.52
CA LEU A 570 15.05 -8.03 -3.49
C LEU A 570 16.24 -8.99 -3.60
N HIS A 571 17.22 -8.66 -4.45
CA HIS A 571 18.49 -9.40 -4.54
C HIS A 571 19.29 -9.39 -3.23
N GLY A 572 19.26 -8.27 -2.50
CA GLY A 572 19.87 -8.14 -1.18
C GLY A 572 19.15 -8.90 -0.05
N GLY A 573 18.02 -9.58 -0.35
CA GLY A 573 17.17 -10.25 0.64
C GLY A 573 16.26 -9.28 1.39
N GLU A 574 16.00 -8.09 0.86
CA GLU A 574 15.12 -7.10 1.46
C GLU A 574 13.65 -7.31 1.04
N GLN A 575 12.73 -6.91 1.92
CA GLN A 575 11.29 -7.09 1.70
C GLN A 575 10.65 -5.78 1.31
N LEU A 576 9.92 -5.73 0.19
CA LEU A 576 9.33 -4.49 -0.31
C LEU A 576 8.23 -3.94 0.61
N GLY A 577 8.06 -2.62 0.63
CA GLY A 577 7.05 -1.89 1.40
C GLY A 577 5.69 -1.77 0.68
N SER A 578 4.71 -1.20 1.37
CA SER A 578 3.30 -1.17 0.94
C SER A 578 2.85 0.13 0.26
N LEU A 579 3.63 1.22 0.27
CA LEU A 579 3.24 2.47 -0.39
C LEU A 579 3.51 2.44 -1.90
N PRO A 580 2.74 3.21 -2.70
CA PRO A 580 3.06 3.41 -4.11
C PRO A 580 4.42 4.09 -4.27
N SER A 581 5.26 3.64 -5.21
CA SER A 581 6.56 4.29 -5.49
C SER A 581 6.41 5.74 -5.97
N THR A 582 5.27 6.08 -6.56
CA THR A 582 4.95 7.41 -7.07
C THR A 582 4.48 8.40 -6.00
N THR A 583 4.30 7.96 -4.74
CA THR A 583 3.74 8.83 -3.71
C THR A 583 4.79 9.79 -3.17
N VAL A 584 4.40 11.05 -2.93
CA VAL A 584 5.13 11.97 -2.06
C VAL A 584 4.62 11.77 -0.63
N VAL A 585 5.52 11.53 0.31
CA VAL A 585 5.20 11.36 1.73
C VAL A 585 5.41 12.66 2.49
N ASN A 586 4.34 13.17 3.11
CA ASN A 586 4.37 14.35 3.96
C ASN A 586 4.14 13.96 5.42
N ILE A 587 5.08 14.26 6.31
CA ILE A 587 5.06 13.89 7.73
C ILE A 587 4.98 15.14 8.61
N SER A 588 3.86 15.28 9.31
CA SER A 588 3.62 16.41 10.21
C SER A 588 4.38 16.27 11.52
N ALA A 589 4.36 17.34 12.32
CA ALA A 589 4.94 17.37 13.65
C ALA A 589 4.41 16.23 14.53
N ALA A 590 5.31 15.53 15.22
CA ALA A 590 5.04 14.39 16.08
C ALA A 590 4.34 13.19 15.40
N ALA A 591 4.35 13.13 14.07
CA ALA A 591 3.88 11.97 13.30
C ALA A 591 5.07 11.12 12.84
N THR A 592 4.81 9.83 12.63
CA THR A 592 5.85 8.84 12.31
C THR A 592 5.50 8.04 11.07
N LEU A 593 6.46 7.90 10.15
CA LEU A 593 6.48 6.82 9.16
C LEU A 593 7.31 5.66 9.72
N ASP A 594 6.70 4.48 9.85
CA ASP A 594 7.37 3.27 10.34
C ASP A 594 7.44 2.24 9.20
N LEU A 595 8.63 2.05 8.62
CA LEU A 595 8.88 1.08 7.56
C LEU A 595 8.84 -0.36 8.09
N ASN A 596 8.93 -0.55 9.41
CA ASN A 596 8.84 -1.87 10.05
C ASN A 596 9.79 -2.91 9.42
N GLY A 597 10.99 -2.48 9.03
CA GLY A 597 12.01 -3.33 8.40
C GLY A 597 11.81 -3.61 6.91
N THR A 598 10.86 -2.95 6.25
CA THR A 598 10.63 -3.08 4.79
C THR A 598 11.42 -2.05 3.98
N THR A 599 11.61 -2.34 2.69
CA THR A 599 12.21 -1.48 1.70
C THR A 599 11.14 -0.77 0.91
N GLN A 600 11.00 0.53 1.14
CA GLN A 600 9.97 1.36 0.56
C GLN A 600 10.58 2.38 -0.39
N GLU A 601 10.07 2.43 -1.62
CA GLU A 601 10.38 3.52 -2.56
C GLU A 601 9.27 4.57 -2.54
N ILE A 602 9.65 5.85 -2.61
CA ILE A 602 8.72 6.99 -2.66
C ILE A 602 9.25 8.06 -3.62
N ALA A 603 8.35 8.85 -4.21
CA ALA A 603 8.69 9.92 -5.16
C ALA A 603 9.06 11.25 -4.47
N GLY A 604 8.99 11.32 -3.14
CA GLY A 604 9.38 12.52 -2.41
C GLY A 604 9.15 12.38 -0.92
N LEU A 605 9.95 13.09 -0.13
CA LEU A 605 9.93 13.04 1.33
C LEU A 605 9.91 14.45 1.91
N ASN A 606 8.84 14.80 2.62
CA ASN A 606 8.72 16.06 3.33
C ASN A 606 8.42 15.81 4.81
N GLY A 607 9.26 16.28 5.71
CA GLY A 607 9.03 16.16 7.16
C GLY A 607 9.57 17.35 7.95
N VAL A 608 8.84 17.74 8.99
CA VAL A 608 9.20 18.87 9.87
C VAL A 608 10.01 18.42 11.10
N GLY A 609 10.55 19.36 11.87
CA GLY A 609 11.53 19.11 12.95
C GLY A 609 11.18 18.04 14.01
N THR A 610 9.89 17.81 14.27
CA THR A 610 9.43 16.79 15.23
C THR A 610 8.74 15.60 14.57
N SER A 611 8.82 15.49 13.24
CA SER A 611 8.44 14.27 12.53
C SER A 611 9.49 13.18 12.73
N ALA A 612 9.11 11.92 12.49
CA ALA A 612 10.02 10.80 12.64
C ALA A 612 9.87 9.75 11.53
N ILE A 613 10.97 9.05 11.26
CA ILE A 613 11.02 7.85 10.42
C ILE A 613 11.69 6.72 11.21
N THR A 614 11.07 5.56 11.24
CA THR A 614 11.63 4.33 11.81
C THR A 614 11.86 3.32 10.69
N LEU A 615 13.10 2.96 10.43
CA LEU A 615 13.49 2.04 9.36
C LEU A 615 13.34 0.56 9.79
N GLY A 616 13.37 0.27 11.08
CA GLY A 616 13.40 -1.11 11.60
C GLY A 616 14.77 -1.77 11.40
N SER A 617 14.84 -3.10 11.52
CA SER A 617 16.12 -3.84 11.55
C SER A 617 16.83 -3.96 10.19
N ARG A 618 16.07 -3.97 9.09
CA ARG A 618 16.58 -4.13 7.71
C ARG A 618 15.90 -3.21 6.69
N GLY A 619 15.10 -2.23 7.14
CA GLY A 619 14.32 -1.43 6.21
C GLY A 619 15.18 -0.45 5.43
N ARG A 620 14.80 -0.19 4.19
CA ARG A 620 15.47 0.78 3.33
C ARG A 620 14.48 1.77 2.78
N LEU A 621 14.67 3.07 3.03
CA LEU A 621 13.85 4.09 2.40
C LEU A 621 14.56 4.57 1.13
N ILE A 622 13.98 4.30 -0.03
CA ILE A 622 14.45 4.77 -1.33
C ILE A 622 13.66 6.03 -1.69
N ILE A 623 14.36 7.15 -1.83
CA ILE A 623 13.78 8.44 -2.21
C ILE A 623 14.16 8.70 -3.68
N ASN A 624 13.15 8.57 -4.55
CA ASN A 624 13.25 8.76 -5.99
C ASN A 624 12.57 10.08 -6.41
N ASN A 625 13.03 11.17 -5.80
CA ASN A 625 12.44 12.48 -5.99
C ASN A 625 12.98 13.19 -7.24
N ALA A 626 12.07 13.68 -8.08
CA ALA A 626 12.39 14.52 -9.22
C ALA A 626 12.63 15.99 -8.82
N GLU A 627 11.96 16.44 -7.76
CA GLU A 627 12.03 17.80 -7.22
C GLU A 627 12.62 17.78 -5.80
N THR A 628 12.99 18.93 -5.25
CA THR A 628 13.52 19.03 -3.89
C THR A 628 12.59 18.42 -2.83
N SER A 629 13.17 17.60 -1.96
CA SER A 629 12.54 16.99 -0.78
C SER A 629 13.31 17.40 0.47
N GLU A 630 12.61 17.68 1.57
CA GLU A 630 13.23 18.13 2.82
C GLU A 630 12.73 17.36 4.04
N HIS A 631 13.66 16.83 4.84
CA HIS A 631 13.35 16.17 6.10
C HIS A 631 14.14 16.77 7.27
N TRP A 632 13.40 17.38 8.19
CA TRP A 632 13.93 18.01 9.40
C TRP A 632 13.80 17.14 10.64
N GLY A 633 13.16 15.97 10.53
CA GLY A 633 12.85 15.06 11.64
C GLY A 633 13.92 14.02 11.93
N THR A 634 13.64 13.14 12.91
CA THR A 634 14.55 12.05 13.28
C THR A 634 14.40 10.85 12.35
N ILE A 635 15.52 10.28 11.89
CA ILE A 635 15.54 9.00 11.17
C ILE A 635 16.28 7.95 12.01
N SER A 636 15.64 6.82 12.33
CA SER A 636 16.15 5.83 13.29
C SER A 636 15.97 4.37 12.83
N GLY A 637 16.62 3.43 13.52
CA GLY A 637 16.58 1.99 13.23
C GLY A 637 17.88 1.45 12.63
N ASN A 638 18.01 0.16 12.39
CA ASN A 638 19.23 -0.40 11.82
C ASN A 638 19.27 -0.37 10.28
N GLY A 639 18.14 -0.03 9.65
CA GLY A 639 18.00 0.18 8.22
C GLY A 639 18.78 1.37 7.66
N GLY A 640 18.70 1.55 6.33
CA GLY A 640 19.43 2.58 5.59
C GLY A 640 18.55 3.44 4.67
N LEU A 641 19.17 4.39 3.99
CA LEU A 641 18.53 5.27 3.00
C LEU A 641 19.19 5.09 1.63
N ALA A 642 18.41 5.29 0.57
CA ALA A 642 18.91 5.40 -0.79
C ALA A 642 18.30 6.63 -1.48
N LYS A 643 19.11 7.43 -2.13
CA LYS A 643 18.69 8.58 -2.94
C LYS A 643 18.93 8.22 -4.41
N SER A 644 17.88 8.26 -5.22
CA SER A 644 17.89 7.70 -6.58
C SER A 644 17.21 8.56 -7.65
N GLY A 645 16.58 9.68 -7.28
CA GLY A 645 15.99 10.61 -8.24
C GLY A 645 16.92 11.80 -8.55
N ALA A 646 16.64 12.54 -9.62
CA ALA A 646 17.45 13.69 -10.04
C ALA A 646 17.40 14.92 -9.10
N GLY A 647 16.36 15.05 -8.27
CA GLY A 647 16.15 16.22 -7.42
C GLY A 647 17.05 16.27 -6.18
N ASP A 648 16.90 17.32 -5.36
CA ASP A 648 17.64 17.47 -4.10
C ASP A 648 16.96 16.72 -2.94
N LEU A 649 17.72 16.11 -2.04
CA LEU A 649 17.24 15.66 -0.73
C LEU A 649 17.99 16.39 0.37
N LEU A 650 17.29 17.22 1.16
CA LEU A 650 17.85 17.88 2.33
C LEU A 650 17.51 17.08 3.61
N LEU A 651 18.53 16.76 4.39
CA LEU A 651 18.44 16.13 5.70
C LEU A 651 18.96 17.11 6.76
N ALA A 652 18.04 17.74 7.49
CA ALA A 652 18.32 18.73 8.55
C ALA A 652 18.13 18.18 9.97
N GLY A 653 17.48 17.02 10.11
CA GLY A 653 17.20 16.41 11.41
C GLY A 653 18.31 15.48 11.91
N VAL A 654 18.00 14.70 12.95
CA VAL A 654 18.97 13.78 13.58
C VAL A 654 18.83 12.37 13.01
N GLY A 655 19.88 11.88 12.35
CA GLY A 655 20.04 10.48 11.96
C GLY A 655 20.67 9.64 13.08
N THR A 656 19.99 8.58 13.50
CA THR A 656 20.51 7.57 14.44
C THR A 656 20.56 6.17 13.84
N HIS A 657 20.29 6.06 12.53
CA HIS A 657 20.25 4.78 11.85
C HIS A 657 21.63 4.25 11.50
N THR A 658 21.75 2.93 11.28
CA THR A 658 23.07 2.28 11.07
C THR A 658 23.29 1.70 9.67
N GLY A 659 22.26 1.62 8.82
CA GLY A 659 22.34 0.98 7.50
C GLY A 659 23.02 1.84 6.42
N GLY A 660 23.50 3.04 6.75
CA GLY A 660 24.15 3.95 5.82
C GLY A 660 23.19 4.64 4.86
N ILE A 661 23.76 5.48 4.00
CA ILE A 661 23.07 6.22 2.94
C ILE A 661 23.81 5.97 1.62
N THR A 662 23.10 5.56 0.58
CA THR A 662 23.64 5.52 -0.79
C THR A 662 23.00 6.62 -1.63
N VAL A 663 23.79 7.41 -2.34
CA VAL A 663 23.32 8.43 -3.27
C VAL A 663 23.74 8.04 -4.67
N ALA A 664 22.80 7.50 -5.43
CA ALA A 664 23.01 7.02 -6.79
C ALA A 664 22.76 8.11 -7.84
N GLU A 665 21.88 9.08 -7.52
CA GLU A 665 21.55 10.19 -8.42
C GLU A 665 21.11 11.43 -7.64
N GLY A 666 21.30 12.60 -8.26
CA GLY A 666 20.91 13.90 -7.72
C GLY A 666 21.84 14.31 -6.58
N ARG A 667 21.31 15.20 -5.73
CA ARG A 667 22.09 15.82 -4.66
C ARG A 667 21.54 15.48 -3.28
N LEU A 668 22.43 15.12 -2.37
CA LEU A 668 22.16 15.02 -0.94
C LEU A 668 22.70 16.28 -0.24
N ILE A 669 21.86 16.98 0.51
CA ILE A 669 22.24 18.15 1.32
C ILE A 669 22.13 17.75 2.80
N VAL A 670 23.23 17.81 3.54
CA VAL A 670 23.27 17.46 4.96
C VAL A 670 23.42 18.73 5.79
N GLU A 671 22.38 19.11 6.51
CA GLU A 671 22.42 20.20 7.52
C GLU A 671 22.27 19.68 8.96
N GLY A 672 21.82 18.43 9.11
CA GLY A 672 21.70 17.73 10.38
C GLY A 672 22.71 16.59 10.48
N ASP A 673 22.26 15.43 10.96
CA ASP A 673 23.08 14.22 11.07
C ASP A 673 22.60 13.15 10.09
N THR A 674 23.49 12.54 9.30
CA THR A 674 23.13 11.44 8.38
C THR A 674 22.71 10.17 9.13
N GLY A 675 23.56 9.60 9.99
CA GLY A 675 23.37 8.33 10.71
C GLY A 675 24.63 7.46 10.63
N PHE A 676 24.91 6.60 11.63
CA PHE A 676 26.21 5.96 11.95
C PHE A 676 26.81 4.96 10.92
N GLY A 677 26.30 4.92 9.69
CA GLY A 677 26.75 4.01 8.63
C GLY A 677 27.77 4.63 7.68
N THR A 678 27.93 4.03 6.50
CA THR A 678 28.65 4.66 5.40
C THR A 678 27.68 5.55 4.62
N THR A 679 28.06 6.80 4.35
CA THR A 679 27.43 7.66 3.36
C THR A 679 28.24 7.54 2.08
N ALA A 680 27.69 6.83 1.09
CA ALA A 680 28.32 6.57 -0.20
C ALA A 680 27.68 7.44 -1.28
N ILE A 681 28.49 8.23 -1.98
CA ILE A 681 28.07 9.07 -3.10
C ILE A 681 28.64 8.45 -4.37
N GLU A 682 27.77 7.96 -5.24
CA GLU A 682 28.16 7.28 -6.47
C GLU A 682 28.45 8.27 -7.60
N ALA A 683 29.10 7.77 -8.66
CA ALA A 683 29.45 8.58 -9.82
C ALA A 683 28.22 9.27 -10.43
N GLY A 684 28.31 10.59 -10.65
CA GLY A 684 27.21 11.41 -11.17
C GLY A 684 26.25 11.97 -10.11
N ALA A 685 26.42 11.62 -8.84
CA ALA A 685 25.69 12.22 -7.72
C ALA A 685 26.53 13.27 -6.98
N SER A 686 25.88 14.11 -6.18
CA SER A 686 26.56 15.12 -5.37
C SER A 686 26.17 15.16 -3.90
N LEU A 687 27.09 15.66 -3.09
CA LEU A 687 26.93 15.90 -1.65
C LEU A 687 27.20 17.38 -1.35
N ALA A 688 26.36 17.99 -0.53
CA ALA A 688 26.48 19.37 -0.07
C ALA A 688 26.06 19.52 1.41
N GLY A 689 26.23 20.72 1.94
CA GLY A 689 25.75 21.12 3.27
C GLY A 689 26.87 21.20 4.33
N SER A 690 26.48 21.61 5.53
CA SER A 690 27.38 21.94 6.65
C SER A 690 27.20 21.05 7.89
N GLY A 691 26.41 19.98 7.77
CA GLY A 691 26.05 19.09 8.88
C GLY A 691 27.09 18.01 9.20
N ASN A 692 26.62 16.93 9.83
CA ASN A 692 27.45 15.83 10.29
C ASN A 692 27.17 14.53 9.50
N VAL A 693 28.20 13.99 8.86
CA VAL A 693 28.24 12.61 8.42
C VAL A 693 28.70 11.74 9.59
N ARG A 694 27.74 11.02 10.21
CA ARG A 694 28.04 10.13 11.34
C ARG A 694 28.61 8.82 10.79
N GLY A 695 29.90 8.54 10.96
CA GLY A 695 30.52 7.33 10.41
C GLY A 695 31.38 7.63 9.19
N THR A 696 31.36 6.77 8.17
CA THR A 696 32.27 6.87 7.02
C THR A 696 31.64 7.68 5.89
N LEU A 697 32.44 8.53 5.23
CA LEU A 697 32.10 9.13 3.94
C LEU A 697 32.92 8.46 2.83
N ASP A 698 32.24 7.98 1.80
CA ASP A 698 32.84 7.43 0.58
C ASP A 698 32.31 8.21 -0.64
N LEU A 699 33.13 9.10 -1.18
CA LEU A 699 32.83 9.84 -2.40
C LEU A 699 33.59 9.14 -3.55
N GLN A 700 32.85 8.51 -4.46
CA GLN A 700 33.43 7.69 -5.53
C GLN A 700 33.84 8.53 -6.74
N SER A 701 34.81 8.03 -7.50
CA SER A 701 35.29 8.71 -8.71
C SER A 701 34.15 9.08 -9.66
N GLY A 702 34.06 10.35 -10.03
CA GLY A 702 32.96 10.91 -10.83
C GLY A 702 31.79 11.48 -10.01
N ALA A 703 31.82 11.38 -8.68
CA ALA A 703 30.91 12.11 -7.78
C ALA A 703 31.42 13.53 -7.49
N GLU A 704 30.54 14.38 -6.96
CA GLU A 704 30.82 15.79 -6.66
C GLU A 704 30.58 16.14 -5.18
N LEU A 705 31.55 16.80 -4.56
CA LEU A 705 31.40 17.47 -3.27
C LEU A 705 31.23 18.97 -3.54
N GLU A 706 30.08 19.52 -3.18
CA GLU A 706 29.74 20.93 -3.41
C GLU A 706 29.99 21.76 -2.14
N VAL A 707 30.72 22.86 -2.30
CA VAL A 707 31.01 23.82 -1.23
C VAL A 707 30.64 25.23 -1.69
N ALA A 708 29.74 25.88 -0.93
CA ALA A 708 29.41 27.28 -1.09
C ALA A 708 30.05 28.10 0.04
N LEU A 709 30.84 29.11 -0.33
CA LEU A 709 31.54 29.97 0.62
C LEU A 709 30.94 31.38 0.63
N ALA A 710 30.37 31.76 1.77
CA ALA A 710 29.81 33.09 1.99
C ALA A 710 30.79 34.08 2.64
N GLY A 711 31.96 33.60 3.09
CA GLY A 711 32.89 34.38 3.88
C GLY A 711 34.07 33.56 4.41
N PRO A 712 34.95 34.21 5.19
CA PRO A 712 36.15 33.58 5.77
C PRO A 712 35.82 32.54 6.85
N SER A 713 34.63 32.65 7.46
CA SER A 713 34.08 31.68 8.40
C SER A 713 33.10 30.80 7.65
N HIS A 714 33.42 29.52 7.55
CA HIS A 714 32.60 28.49 6.93
C HIS A 714 32.43 27.34 7.93
N ASP A 715 31.21 26.83 8.06
CA ASP A 715 30.94 25.64 8.86
C ASP A 715 31.29 24.41 8.00
N PRO A 716 32.37 23.69 8.31
CA PRO A 716 32.79 22.56 7.50
C PRO A 716 31.82 21.39 7.64
N LEU A 717 31.68 20.59 6.57
CA LEU A 717 31.04 19.29 6.69
C LEU A 717 31.86 18.40 7.64
N ASN A 718 31.24 17.91 8.71
CA ASN A 718 31.94 17.12 9.72
C ASN A 718 31.72 15.62 9.51
N VAL A 719 32.80 14.85 9.36
CA VAL A 719 32.77 13.39 9.24
C VAL A 719 33.35 12.76 10.50
N ASP A 720 32.52 12.11 11.31
CA ASP A 720 32.99 11.53 12.59
C ASP A 720 33.78 10.21 12.42
N GLY A 721 33.94 9.73 11.19
CA GLY A 721 34.75 8.57 10.81
C GLY A 721 35.75 8.89 9.71
N ALA A 722 36.07 7.89 8.89
CA ALA A 722 36.98 8.08 7.76
C ALA A 722 36.25 8.73 6.58
N ALA A 723 36.95 9.57 5.82
CA ALA A 723 36.50 10.15 4.56
C ALA A 723 37.45 9.71 3.44
N ALA A 724 36.94 8.93 2.49
CA ALA A 724 37.61 8.63 1.23
C ALA A 724 36.99 9.49 0.13
N LEU A 725 37.77 10.40 -0.44
CA LEU A 725 37.30 11.39 -1.41
C LEU A 725 38.00 11.19 -2.74
N ASP A 726 37.29 10.67 -3.74
CA ASP A 726 37.77 10.49 -5.12
C ASP A 726 36.72 11.10 -6.04
N GLY A 727 36.97 12.25 -6.67
CA GLY A 727 35.92 12.96 -7.40
C GLY A 727 36.21 14.44 -7.62
N LEU A 728 35.15 15.22 -7.82
CA LEU A 728 35.22 16.66 -8.02
C LEU A 728 34.90 17.40 -6.72
N LEU A 729 35.73 18.38 -6.34
CA LEU A 729 35.37 19.41 -5.36
C LEU A 729 34.94 20.66 -6.11
N SER A 730 33.65 20.96 -6.04
CA SER A 730 33.03 22.09 -6.74
C SER A 730 32.87 23.26 -5.79
N VAL A 731 33.62 24.33 -6.04
CA VAL A 731 33.64 25.51 -5.17
C VAL A 731 32.87 26.64 -5.83
N SER A 732 31.99 27.27 -5.06
CA SER A 732 31.27 28.49 -5.42
C SER A 732 31.37 29.54 -4.32
N LEU A 733 31.50 30.80 -4.72
CA LEU A 733 31.51 31.95 -3.81
C LEU A 733 30.18 32.70 -3.87
N ASP A 734 29.67 33.11 -2.71
CA ASP A 734 28.52 34.01 -2.67
C ASP A 734 28.91 35.39 -3.22
N ALA A 735 27.90 36.08 -3.77
CA ALA A 735 28.08 37.40 -4.34
C ALA A 735 28.72 38.38 -3.33
N GLY A 736 29.90 38.88 -3.67
CA GLY A 736 30.65 39.86 -2.88
C GLY A 736 31.71 39.27 -1.95
N TYR A 737 31.83 37.95 -1.88
CA TYR A 737 32.95 37.30 -1.22
C TYR A 737 34.11 37.05 -2.19
N LEU A 738 35.30 37.55 -1.83
CA LEU A 738 36.56 37.22 -2.47
C LEU A 738 37.55 36.91 -1.34
N PRO A 739 38.07 35.69 -1.25
CA PRO A 739 39.02 35.33 -0.20
C PRO A 739 40.34 36.09 -0.39
N ALA A 740 41.02 36.40 0.72
CA ALA A 740 42.36 36.98 0.66
C ALA A 740 43.37 35.93 0.18
N LEU A 741 44.36 36.30 -0.62
CA LEU A 741 45.40 35.35 -1.05
C LEU A 741 46.12 34.73 0.15
N GLY A 742 46.30 33.41 0.11
CA GLY A 742 46.86 32.62 1.21
C GLY A 742 45.87 32.35 2.35
N GLU A 743 44.62 32.78 2.25
CA GLU A 743 43.58 32.45 3.23
C GLU A 743 43.23 30.96 3.16
N SER A 744 43.35 30.28 4.29
CA SER A 744 43.01 28.86 4.43
C SER A 744 41.60 28.69 5.01
N ILE A 745 40.76 27.94 4.32
CA ILE A 745 39.36 27.69 4.68
C ILE A 745 39.17 26.18 4.80
N THR A 746 38.87 25.70 6.00
CA THR A 746 38.53 24.29 6.21
C THR A 746 37.09 24.06 5.76
N VAL A 747 36.90 23.09 4.86
CA VAL A 747 35.57 22.78 4.27
C VAL A 747 35.06 21.40 4.67
N LEU A 748 35.95 20.51 5.12
CA LEU A 748 35.58 19.20 5.65
C LEU A 748 36.56 18.77 6.73
N THR A 749 36.04 18.18 7.80
CA THR A 749 36.85 17.53 8.86
C THR A 749 36.54 16.04 8.93
N ALA A 750 37.55 15.20 9.22
CA ALA A 750 37.39 13.76 9.34
C ALA A 750 38.36 13.14 10.37
N VAL A 751 38.02 11.96 10.92
CA VAL A 751 38.93 11.17 11.76
C VAL A 751 40.12 10.62 10.96
N GLY A 752 39.92 10.40 9.66
CA GLY A 752 41.01 10.12 8.71
C GLY A 752 40.56 10.46 7.29
N LEU A 753 41.42 11.12 6.53
CA LEU A 753 41.13 11.64 5.20
C LEU A 753 42.06 11.00 4.16
N THR A 754 41.46 10.42 3.12
CA THR A 754 42.14 10.11 1.85
C THR A 754 41.59 11.04 0.79
N ASN A 755 42.43 11.91 0.23
CA ASN A 755 42.02 12.95 -0.71
C ASN A 755 42.63 12.73 -2.10
N ASN A 756 41.77 12.38 -3.05
CA ASN A 756 42.03 12.27 -4.49
C ASN A 756 41.12 13.23 -5.29
N LEU A 757 40.64 14.31 -4.67
CA LEU A 757 39.76 15.28 -5.32
C LEU A 757 40.48 16.11 -6.38
N THR A 758 39.77 16.42 -7.45
CA THR A 758 40.12 17.48 -8.40
C THR A 758 39.31 18.73 -8.08
N LEU A 759 39.91 19.91 -8.14
CA LEU A 759 39.20 21.18 -7.98
C LEU A 759 38.42 21.55 -9.25
N GLY A 760 37.20 22.04 -9.07
CA GLY A 760 36.37 22.60 -10.13
C GLY A 760 35.24 23.47 -9.58
N GLY A 761 34.11 23.50 -10.30
CA GLY A 761 33.07 24.48 -10.06
C GLY A 761 33.43 25.87 -10.62
N PRO A 762 32.53 26.87 -10.47
CA PRO A 762 32.74 28.21 -11.02
C PRO A 762 33.97 28.92 -10.46
N ASP A 763 34.34 28.66 -9.21
CA ASP A 763 35.38 29.39 -8.49
C ASP A 763 36.56 28.51 -8.05
N GLY A 764 36.60 27.22 -8.42
CA GLY A 764 37.66 26.29 -8.00
C GLY A 764 39.07 26.70 -8.41
N ALA A 765 39.23 27.44 -9.51
CA ALA A 765 40.53 27.94 -9.97
C ALA A 765 41.15 29.01 -9.04
N LEU A 766 40.37 29.54 -8.09
CA LEU A 766 40.83 30.48 -7.07
C LEU A 766 41.41 29.79 -5.84
N PHE A 767 41.49 28.44 -5.83
CA PHE A 767 41.93 27.69 -4.67
C PHE A 767 42.98 26.62 -4.99
N SER A 768 43.68 26.19 -3.96
CA SER A 768 44.58 25.03 -3.92
C SER A 768 44.20 24.12 -2.76
N LEU A 769 44.48 22.82 -2.90
CA LEU A 769 44.30 21.80 -1.85
C LEU A 769 45.61 21.43 -1.14
N ALA A 770 46.72 22.11 -1.45
CA ALA A 770 48.06 21.75 -0.97
C ALA A 770 48.22 21.73 0.56
N GLU A 771 47.38 22.48 1.29
CA GLU A 771 47.40 22.55 2.76
C GLU A 771 46.48 21.52 3.44
N SER A 772 45.85 20.63 2.68
CA SER A 772 45.03 19.56 3.25
C SER A 772 45.86 18.64 4.14
N THR A 773 45.28 18.23 5.26
CA THR A 773 45.92 17.36 6.25
C THR A 773 45.28 15.98 6.25
N PRO A 774 45.84 14.98 6.97
CA PRO A 774 45.18 13.69 7.14
C PRO A 774 43.81 13.73 7.85
N ASN A 775 43.35 14.90 8.33
CA ASN A 775 42.11 15.06 9.08
C ASN A 775 41.24 16.23 8.63
N ALA A 776 41.69 17.04 7.67
CA ALA A 776 40.96 18.21 7.22
C ALA A 776 41.25 18.49 5.74
N LEU A 777 40.17 18.74 4.99
CA LEU A 777 40.21 19.26 3.64
C LEU A 777 40.24 20.78 3.71
N VAL A 778 41.30 21.38 3.19
CA VAL A 778 41.57 22.81 3.32
C VAL A 778 41.72 23.42 1.93
N LEU A 779 40.93 24.45 1.67
CA LEU A 779 41.07 25.33 0.51
C LEU A 779 41.97 26.50 0.86
N THR A 780 43.07 26.69 0.14
CA THR A 780 43.92 27.88 0.27
C THR A 780 43.69 28.78 -0.94
N ALA A 781 43.30 30.03 -0.72
CA ALA A 781 43.05 30.97 -1.81
C ALA A 781 44.34 31.31 -2.57
N VAL A 782 44.28 31.26 -3.91
CA VAL A 782 45.44 31.47 -4.80
C VAL A 782 45.14 32.46 -5.92
N SER A 783 46.21 33.07 -6.44
CA SER A 783 46.12 34.16 -7.38
C SER A 783 45.77 33.75 -8.82
N ASN A 784 45.75 32.44 -9.10
CA ASN A 784 45.60 31.82 -10.44
C ASN A 784 46.62 32.28 -11.50
N LEU A 785 47.60 33.10 -11.09
CA LEU A 785 48.57 33.72 -11.99
C LEU A 785 49.80 32.83 -12.12
N ALA A 786 49.95 32.18 -13.28
CA ALA A 786 51.07 31.28 -13.51
C ALA A 786 52.43 32.00 -13.30
N GLY A 787 53.26 31.47 -12.41
CA GLY A 787 54.57 32.06 -12.08
C GLY A 787 54.60 32.93 -10.82
N ASP A 788 53.46 33.22 -10.20
CA ASP A 788 53.35 33.82 -8.87
C ASP A 788 53.53 32.71 -7.82
N TYR A 789 54.80 32.40 -7.52
CA TYR A 789 55.19 31.27 -6.69
C TYR A 789 55.13 31.56 -5.20
N ASN A 790 55.09 32.84 -4.80
CA ASN A 790 54.89 33.26 -3.42
C ASN A 790 53.42 33.54 -3.07
N ASN A 791 52.53 33.54 -4.07
CA ASN A 791 51.08 33.77 -3.99
C ASN A 791 50.70 35.16 -3.45
N ASP A 792 51.47 36.20 -3.77
CA ASP A 792 51.22 37.58 -3.34
C ASP A 792 50.39 38.41 -4.36
N GLY A 793 50.02 37.80 -5.48
CA GLY A 793 49.22 38.41 -6.54
C GLY A 793 50.06 39.12 -7.60
N ALA A 794 51.38 38.99 -7.58
CA ALA A 794 52.30 39.50 -8.60
C ALA A 794 53.31 38.42 -9.04
N VAL A 795 53.77 38.50 -10.30
CA VAL A 795 54.91 37.70 -10.78
C VAL A 795 56.14 38.60 -10.83
N ASP A 796 57.01 38.52 -9.85
CA ASP A 796 58.17 39.39 -9.72
C ASP A 796 59.46 38.66 -9.28
N ALA A 797 60.47 39.42 -8.82
CA ALA A 797 61.76 38.84 -8.46
C ALA A 797 61.70 37.96 -7.21
N ALA A 798 60.70 38.14 -6.33
CA ALA A 798 60.48 37.29 -5.17
C ALA A 798 60.05 35.88 -5.61
N ASP A 799 59.22 35.75 -6.64
CA ASP A 799 58.83 34.43 -7.17
C ASP A 799 60.01 33.66 -7.76
N TYR A 800 60.92 34.38 -8.41
CA TYR A 800 62.17 33.78 -8.89
C TYR A 800 62.98 33.17 -7.73
N VAL A 801 63.01 33.84 -6.58
CA VAL A 801 63.68 33.33 -5.39
C VAL A 801 62.99 32.06 -4.89
N VAL A 802 61.66 32.04 -4.82
CA VAL A 802 60.89 30.86 -4.41
C VAL A 802 61.12 29.68 -5.37
N TRP A 803 61.07 29.92 -6.69
CA TRP A 803 61.40 28.90 -7.68
C TRP A 803 62.82 28.36 -7.51
N ARG A 804 63.81 29.26 -7.45
CA ARG A 804 65.22 28.91 -7.37
C ARG A 804 65.52 28.04 -6.15
N ASP A 805 64.91 28.38 -5.02
CA ASP A 805 65.15 27.70 -3.75
C ASP A 805 64.46 26.32 -3.69
N ASN A 806 63.51 26.05 -4.61
CA ASN A 806 62.77 24.78 -4.71
C ASN A 806 63.11 23.95 -5.96
N VAL A 807 64.14 24.30 -6.76
CA VAL A 807 64.54 23.50 -7.93
C VAL A 807 64.85 22.05 -7.54
N GLY A 808 64.26 21.10 -8.27
CA GLY A 808 64.38 19.66 -8.02
C GLY A 808 63.35 19.09 -7.05
N GLN A 809 62.52 19.92 -6.41
CA GLN A 809 61.40 19.45 -5.59
C GLN A 809 60.29 18.83 -6.46
N PRO A 810 59.44 17.95 -5.90
CA PRO A 810 58.32 17.35 -6.61
C PRO A 810 57.34 18.38 -7.20
N ALA A 811 56.57 17.95 -8.21
CA ALA A 811 55.49 18.76 -8.76
C ALA A 811 54.47 19.15 -7.67
N GLY A 812 53.91 20.36 -7.75
CA GLY A 812 52.98 20.89 -6.76
C GLY A 812 53.62 21.57 -5.53
N THR A 813 54.96 21.70 -5.50
CA THR A 813 55.66 22.41 -4.41
C THR A 813 55.45 23.93 -4.45
N LEU A 814 55.29 24.51 -5.65
CA LEU A 814 55.14 25.95 -5.84
C LEU A 814 53.66 26.32 -6.01
N PHE A 815 53.24 27.46 -5.44
CA PHE A 815 51.91 28.01 -5.72
C PHE A 815 51.77 28.41 -7.19
N ASN A 816 50.56 28.30 -7.75
CA ASN A 816 50.28 28.72 -9.13
C ASN A 816 51.23 28.09 -10.20
N ASP A 817 51.76 26.88 -9.94
CA ASP A 817 52.58 26.12 -10.88
C ASP A 817 51.69 25.42 -11.93
N PRO A 818 51.76 25.80 -13.22
CA PRO A 818 50.96 25.16 -14.26
C PRO A 818 51.51 23.78 -14.70
N SER A 819 52.66 23.35 -14.17
CA SER A 819 53.39 22.17 -14.63
C SER A 819 53.27 20.99 -13.65
N ALA A 820 52.94 19.83 -14.19
CA ALA A 820 52.93 18.56 -13.45
C ALA A 820 54.33 17.91 -13.30
N ALA A 821 55.40 18.59 -13.73
CA ALA A 821 56.77 18.12 -13.61
C ALA A 821 57.46 18.68 -12.36
N ALA A 822 58.50 17.99 -11.88
CA ALA A 822 59.36 18.48 -10.81
C ALA A 822 59.89 19.90 -11.12
N VAL A 823 60.05 20.72 -10.07
CA VAL A 823 60.37 22.15 -10.20
C VAL A 823 61.68 22.34 -10.97
N GLY A 824 61.60 23.00 -12.12
CA GLY A 824 62.74 23.14 -13.03
C GLY A 824 62.52 24.17 -14.13
N SER A 825 63.00 23.86 -15.35
CA SER A 825 63.02 24.79 -16.47
C SER A 825 61.63 25.20 -16.97
N ALA A 826 60.62 24.32 -16.84
CA ALA A 826 59.24 24.63 -17.23
C ALA A 826 58.66 25.75 -16.35
N GLN A 827 58.83 25.65 -15.03
CA GLN A 827 58.42 26.67 -14.08
C GLN A 827 59.19 27.98 -14.26
N TYR A 828 60.50 27.91 -14.54
CA TYR A 828 61.28 29.11 -14.87
C TYR A 828 60.74 29.84 -16.11
N ALA A 829 60.39 29.09 -17.16
CA ALA A 829 59.81 29.66 -18.38
C ALA A 829 58.43 30.28 -18.13
N ALA A 830 57.60 29.67 -17.28
CA ALA A 830 56.31 30.23 -16.87
C ALA A 830 56.47 31.55 -16.12
N TRP A 831 57.37 31.61 -15.13
CA TRP A 831 57.72 32.86 -14.43
C TRP A 831 58.25 33.92 -15.40
N GLN A 832 59.21 33.56 -16.26
CA GLN A 832 59.79 34.51 -17.21
C GLN A 832 58.76 35.05 -18.20
N GLY A 833 57.84 34.20 -18.66
CA GLY A 833 56.77 34.57 -19.58
C GLY A 833 55.72 35.51 -18.96
N ASN A 834 55.53 35.42 -17.65
CA ASN A 834 54.54 36.21 -16.91
C ASN A 834 55.15 37.33 -16.04
N TYR A 835 56.48 37.53 -16.07
CA TYR A 835 57.16 38.51 -15.23
C TYR A 835 56.57 39.92 -15.40
N GLY A 836 56.16 40.53 -14.29
CA GLY A 836 55.46 41.82 -14.22
C GLY A 836 53.94 41.74 -14.30
N ALA A 837 53.35 40.54 -14.45
CA ALA A 837 51.90 40.36 -14.36
C ALA A 837 51.43 40.53 -12.91
N THR A 838 50.25 41.12 -12.73
CA THR A 838 49.60 41.27 -11.43
C THR A 838 48.12 40.93 -11.54
N MET A 839 47.54 40.37 -10.48
CA MET A 839 46.09 40.22 -10.38
C MET A 839 45.44 41.59 -10.40
N THR A 840 44.49 41.79 -11.31
CA THR A 840 43.67 43.00 -11.32
C THR A 840 42.52 42.80 -10.34
N VAL A 841 42.67 43.29 -9.11
CA VAL A 841 41.56 43.31 -8.14
C VAL A 841 40.52 44.31 -8.66
N VAL A 842 39.42 43.81 -9.23
CA VAL A 842 38.24 44.63 -9.47
C VAL A 842 37.65 44.92 -8.10
N GLY A 843 37.95 46.11 -7.57
CA GLY A 843 37.42 46.55 -6.29
C GLY A 843 35.90 46.39 -6.27
N ALA A 844 35.38 45.86 -5.15
CA ALA A 844 33.96 45.71 -4.90
C ALA A 844 33.22 46.97 -5.36
N ALA A 845 32.34 46.82 -6.35
CA ALA A 845 31.35 47.86 -6.60
C ALA A 845 30.60 48.03 -5.27
N ALA A 846 30.59 49.25 -4.74
CA ALA A 846 29.83 49.58 -3.55
C ALA A 846 28.40 49.07 -3.74
N VAL A 847 28.05 48.02 -3.03
CA VAL A 847 26.68 47.52 -2.98
C VAL A 847 25.84 48.70 -2.47
N PRO A 848 24.85 49.21 -3.22
CA PRO A 848 23.89 50.12 -2.64
C PRO A 848 23.26 49.37 -1.48
N GLU A 849 23.39 49.91 -0.27
CA GLU A 849 22.80 49.32 0.93
C GLU A 849 21.36 48.86 0.58
N PRO A 850 20.98 47.60 0.89
CA PRO A 850 19.58 47.25 0.80
C PRO A 850 18.84 48.28 1.62
N ALA A 851 17.76 48.84 1.08
CA ALA A 851 16.95 49.81 1.78
C ALA A 851 16.43 49.20 3.10
N ALA A 852 17.23 49.31 4.17
CA ALA A 852 16.86 48.95 5.54
C ALA A 852 15.68 49.82 6.00
N PHE A 853 15.44 50.95 5.32
CA PHE A 853 14.24 51.78 5.45
C PHE A 853 12.97 51.19 4.79
N ALA A 854 13.06 50.26 3.84
CA ALA A 854 11.89 49.63 3.22
C ALA A 854 11.39 48.40 4.02
N LEU A 855 12.28 47.67 4.70
CA LEU A 855 11.94 46.55 5.58
C LEU A 855 11.47 47.00 6.98
N LEU A 856 11.92 48.16 7.48
CA LEU A 856 11.37 48.74 8.70
C LEU A 856 9.95 49.31 8.47
N ALA A 857 9.61 49.72 7.24
CA ALA A 857 8.28 50.22 6.89
C ALA A 857 7.23 49.10 6.67
N SER A 858 7.65 47.89 6.25
CA SER A 858 6.74 46.74 6.09
C SER A 858 6.46 46.00 7.42
N VAL A 859 7.41 45.99 8.36
CA VAL A 859 7.22 45.44 9.71
C VAL A 859 6.35 46.35 10.60
N LEU A 860 6.38 47.68 10.39
CA LEU A 860 5.48 48.61 11.09
C LEU A 860 4.06 48.63 10.51
N ALA A 861 3.85 48.18 9.27
CA ALA A 861 2.51 48.08 8.66
C ALA A 861 1.72 46.82 9.09
N THR A 862 2.40 45.76 9.53
CA THR A 862 1.76 44.49 9.98
C THR A 862 1.45 44.46 11.49
N LEU A 863 2.10 45.30 12.30
CA LEU A 863 1.79 45.47 13.74
C LEU A 863 0.62 46.43 14.03
N GLY A 864 0.03 47.07 13.01
CA GLY A 864 -1.04 48.07 13.14
C GLY A 864 -2.49 47.56 13.10
N ARG A 865 -2.75 46.25 13.07
CA ARG A 865 -4.12 45.69 13.08
C ARG A 865 -4.38 44.76 14.27
N VAL A 866 -4.16 45.27 15.48
CA VAL A 866 -4.82 44.74 16.67
C VAL A 866 -6.23 45.33 16.73
N ARG A 867 -7.25 44.48 16.56
CA ARG A 867 -8.65 44.83 16.84
C ARG A 867 -8.78 45.21 18.33
N PRO A 868 -9.55 46.27 18.69
CA PRO A 868 -9.69 46.68 20.07
C PRO A 868 -10.47 45.63 20.88
N ILE A 869 -9.86 45.18 21.98
CA ILE A 869 -10.53 44.47 23.06
C ILE A 869 -11.47 45.47 23.75
N SER A 870 -12.78 45.25 23.60
CA SER A 870 -13.82 45.95 24.34
C SER A 870 -13.65 45.70 25.84
N ARG A 871 -13.25 46.72 26.59
CA ARG A 871 -13.38 46.76 28.05
C ARG A 871 -14.86 46.64 28.41
N ARG A 872 -15.23 45.54 29.07
CA ARG A 872 -16.51 45.41 29.77
C ARG A 872 -16.36 46.12 31.12
N ASN A 873 -17.11 47.21 31.29
CA ASN A 873 -17.26 47.92 32.55
C ASN A 873 -17.84 46.99 33.63
N LEU A 874 -17.28 47.08 34.84
CA LEU A 874 -17.99 46.78 36.08
C LEU A 874 -18.78 48.01 36.49
N GLY A 875 -20.07 47.84 36.77
CA GLY A 875 -20.95 48.86 37.34
C GLY A 875 -22.42 48.47 37.16
N GLY A 876 -23.03 47.93 38.22
CA GLY A 876 -24.45 47.56 38.30
C GLY A 876 -24.67 46.10 38.65
#